data_AF-A0A364MZ71-F1
#
_entry.id   AF-A0A364MZ71-F1
#
_cell.length_a   1.000
_cell.length_b   1.000
_cell.length_c   1.000
_cell.angle_alpha   90.00
_cell.angle_beta   90.00
_cell.angle_gamma   90.00
#
_symmetry.space_group_name_H-M   'P 1'
#
loop_
_entity.id
_entity.type
_entity.pdbx_description
1 polymer ?
#
loop_
_entity_poly.entity_id
_entity_poly.type
_entity_poly.pdbx_seq_one_letter_code
_entity_poly.pdbx_strand_id
1 'polypeptide(L)'
;MAAENPAKRLKTDAPLIGTHNGHFHADEALAVSMLQLLPAYRDSQLVRTRDPAVLAECHTVVDVGGEYDDSKKRYDHHQRGFDVVFPGHTTKLSSAGLVYMHFGKDIITAVTGLEGPDRDLLYEKLYNDFIEAFDANDNGINVIAPKDLEKAGLAKKFEDRGFSIASVVNRYNYGPRSALSKDTETPEAKQADEDMRFMTASRFVGEQFRYELTDRAESWLPARHQVKQAYDSRLQYDAQGRILVLPEGMPWADHLYNFEKETQQPQGVAPQVLYVLFPEDQPEGKWRIRAVSRENGGFENRKDLPDAWKGVRDEQLDQVSGIPGCVFVHAAGFIGGNKSFDGALAMAKKAVDITKFAAQCKQQEPHALRQPHHRSRQQETAHWIEDVIRGDSGRAGQTPPSEAHDSRRPVSSERQSRTEGSGTPFSPAFSLDKSTLSGRLTFTANAQFLQLFTPHIRGTAALSTTTGLERRNKTGSSHRHTTTMKYFQQTVDFDYTWEEVSTSNWRKYGPWNEKTPHVIAVDTLSRAVDPATGILRTERLITCRQSTPKWIQTILGGQDTSMVYETSYVDPVAKKLTLCSMNMTWSDLLNVRETCIYQPVAASPDKTAFTQRAEITALCGGWQKIKNSIEQFTVERFQQNAAKGKEGFEMVLERARQVFQEQREILKLQQAQQDSQILRKAKI
;
A
#
# COMPACT_ATOMS: atom_id res chain seq x y z
N MET A 1 -56.47 -9.59 -12.22
CA MET A 1 -55.09 -9.65 -11.69
C MET A 1 -54.72 -8.25 -11.25
N ALA A 2 -54.91 -7.96 -9.97
CA ALA A 2 -54.59 -6.67 -9.38
C ALA A 2 -53.07 -6.48 -9.32
N ALA A 3 -52.58 -5.30 -9.68
CA ALA A 3 -51.18 -4.93 -9.52
C ALA A 3 -50.89 -4.71 -8.02
N GLU A 4 -49.97 -5.48 -7.47
CA GLU A 4 -49.48 -5.30 -6.10
C GLU A 4 -48.68 -3.99 -6.00
N ASN A 5 -49.07 -3.19 -5.02
CA ASN A 5 -48.46 -1.93 -4.66
C ASN A 5 -47.18 -2.22 -3.84
N PRO A 6 -46.00 -1.70 -4.20
CA PRO A 6 -44.79 -1.94 -3.42
C PRO A 6 -44.94 -1.27 -2.05
N ALA A 7 -45.01 -2.07 -1.00
CA ALA A 7 -45.06 -1.59 0.37
C ALA A 7 -43.88 -0.66 0.64
N LYS A 8 -44.17 0.57 1.07
CA LYS A 8 -43.17 1.51 1.61
C LYS A 8 -42.42 0.80 2.75
N ARG A 9 -41.15 0.44 2.54
CA ARG A 9 -40.24 0.10 3.64
C ARG A 9 -40.20 1.31 4.58
N LEU A 10 -40.77 1.16 5.78
CA LEU A 10 -40.55 2.08 6.89
C LEU A 10 -39.04 2.19 7.11
N LYS A 11 -38.47 3.39 7.00
CA LYS A 11 -37.15 3.69 7.57
C LYS A 11 -37.31 3.61 9.07
N THR A 12 -36.93 2.49 9.67
CA THR A 12 -36.61 2.44 11.10
C THR A 12 -35.27 3.13 11.27
N ASP A 13 -35.20 4.11 12.15
CA ASP A 13 -33.93 4.76 12.51
C ASP A 13 -32.95 3.69 13.01
N ALA A 14 -31.67 3.82 12.63
CA ALA A 14 -30.65 2.87 13.06
C ALA A 14 -30.47 2.92 14.59
N PRO A 15 -30.22 1.79 15.27
CA PRO A 15 -30.06 1.75 16.72
C PRO A 15 -28.95 2.68 17.20
N LEU A 16 -29.16 3.43 18.27
CA LEU A 16 -28.14 4.30 18.85
C LEU A 16 -27.12 3.49 19.65
N ILE A 17 -25.82 3.75 19.45
CA ILE A 17 -24.73 3.13 20.20
C ILE A 17 -24.21 4.14 21.24
N GLY A 18 -24.09 3.71 22.50
CA GLY A 18 -23.51 4.49 23.60
C GLY A 18 -22.15 3.94 24.02
N THR A 19 -21.19 4.82 24.31
CA THR A 19 -19.93 4.50 25.00
C THR A 19 -19.48 5.70 25.83
N HIS A 20 -18.38 5.61 26.60
CA HIS A 20 -17.93 6.74 27.39
C HIS A 20 -17.20 7.80 26.55
N ASN A 21 -17.26 9.04 27.01
CA ASN A 21 -16.36 10.12 26.56
C ASN A 21 -15.03 10.10 27.34
N GLY A 22 -14.11 11.02 27.09
CA GLY A 22 -12.78 11.03 27.69
C GLY A 22 -11.79 10.12 26.96
N HIS A 23 -10.72 9.78 27.70
CA HIS A 23 -9.72 8.81 27.28
C HIS A 23 -10.36 7.48 26.90
N PHE A 24 -9.99 6.94 25.73
CA PHE A 24 -10.55 5.70 25.18
C PHE A 24 -9.46 4.65 24.92
N HIS A 25 -9.86 3.39 24.92
CA HIS A 25 -9.05 2.23 24.64
C HIS A 25 -9.40 1.61 23.28
N ALA A 26 -8.80 0.46 23.01
CA ALA A 26 -8.86 -0.19 21.71
C ALA A 26 -10.04 -1.14 21.60
N ASP A 27 -10.53 -1.65 22.73
CA ASP A 27 -11.63 -2.60 22.79
C ASP A 27 -12.96 -1.92 22.51
N GLU A 28 -13.27 -0.77 23.11
CA GLU A 28 -14.54 -0.09 22.86
C GLU A 28 -14.56 0.58 21.49
N ALA A 29 -13.40 1.03 21.02
CA ALA A 29 -13.21 1.46 19.63
C ALA A 29 -13.50 0.32 18.63
N LEU A 30 -13.06 -0.91 18.92
CA LEU A 30 -13.33 -2.09 18.08
C LEU A 30 -14.78 -2.56 18.21
N ALA A 31 -15.35 -2.56 19.41
CA ALA A 31 -16.73 -2.92 19.69
C ALA A 31 -17.71 -2.09 18.84
N VAL A 32 -17.53 -0.77 18.81
CA VAL A 32 -18.33 0.15 17.98
C VAL A 32 -18.20 -0.21 16.49
N SER A 33 -16.98 -0.41 16.00
CA SER A 33 -16.78 -0.72 14.58
C SER A 33 -17.34 -2.09 14.19
N MET A 34 -17.26 -3.10 15.07
CA MET A 34 -17.80 -4.43 14.82
C MET A 34 -19.32 -4.41 14.70
N LEU A 35 -20.01 -3.68 15.59
CA LEU A 35 -21.45 -3.49 15.49
C LEU A 35 -21.83 -2.90 14.13
N GLN A 36 -21.13 -1.83 13.69
CA GLN A 36 -21.40 -1.15 12.42
C GLN A 36 -21.19 -2.01 11.16
N LEU A 37 -20.57 -3.19 11.27
CA LEU A 37 -20.52 -4.17 10.16
C LEU A 37 -21.87 -4.86 9.93
N LEU A 38 -22.74 -4.91 10.94
CA LEU A 38 -24.06 -5.50 10.83
C LEU A 38 -25.02 -4.57 10.07
N PRO A 39 -25.87 -5.10 9.17
CA PRO A 39 -26.84 -4.29 8.44
C PRO A 39 -27.75 -3.45 9.35
N ALA A 40 -28.12 -3.96 10.53
CA ALA A 40 -28.96 -3.26 11.48
C ALA A 40 -28.29 -2.02 12.09
N TYR A 41 -26.96 -2.02 12.22
CA TYR A 41 -26.18 -0.98 12.88
C TYR A 41 -25.35 -0.12 11.90
N ARG A 42 -25.42 -0.40 10.60
CA ARG A 42 -24.58 0.26 9.58
C ARG A 42 -24.62 1.78 9.64
N ASP A 43 -25.82 2.33 9.87
CA ASP A 43 -26.06 3.77 9.94
C ASP A 43 -26.24 4.25 11.40
N SER A 44 -25.85 3.43 12.39
CA SER A 44 -25.96 3.77 13.81
C SER A 44 -25.11 4.98 14.16
N GLN A 45 -25.73 5.94 14.84
CA GLN A 45 -25.04 7.07 15.44
C GLN A 45 -24.37 6.63 16.75
N LEU A 46 -23.30 7.35 17.12
CA LEU A 46 -22.54 7.12 18.35
C LEU A 46 -22.78 8.28 19.32
N VAL A 47 -23.11 7.93 20.57
CA VAL A 47 -23.17 8.86 21.70
C VAL A 47 -22.05 8.53 22.67
N ARG A 48 -21.19 9.52 22.96
CA ARG A 48 -20.09 9.38 23.92
C ARG A 48 -20.40 10.16 25.20
N THR A 49 -20.74 9.47 26.27
CA THR A 49 -21.14 10.06 27.56
C THR A 49 -21.04 9.07 28.71
N ARG A 50 -20.96 9.57 29.94
CA ARG A 50 -21.12 8.77 31.18
C ARG A 50 -22.44 9.04 31.89
N ASP A 51 -23.29 9.90 31.33
CA ASP A 51 -24.60 10.20 31.92
C ASP A 51 -25.54 8.99 31.78
N PRO A 52 -25.94 8.34 32.89
CA PRO A 52 -26.83 7.17 32.83
C PRO A 52 -28.17 7.46 32.17
N ALA A 53 -28.68 8.69 32.26
CA ALA A 53 -29.95 9.06 31.65
C ALA A 53 -29.84 9.05 30.11
N VAL A 54 -28.74 9.55 29.57
CA VAL A 54 -28.48 9.53 28.11
C VAL A 54 -28.15 8.12 27.64
N LEU A 55 -27.38 7.35 28.41
CA LEU A 55 -27.08 5.95 28.09
C LEU A 55 -28.34 5.06 28.10
N ALA A 56 -29.35 5.39 28.89
CA ALA A 56 -30.63 4.68 28.90
C ALA A 56 -31.41 4.83 27.57
N GLU A 57 -31.18 5.92 26.83
CA GLU A 57 -31.77 6.14 25.50
C GLU A 57 -31.04 5.37 24.39
N CYS A 58 -29.81 4.92 24.65
CA CYS A 58 -29.03 4.13 23.70
C CYS A 58 -29.55 2.69 23.63
N HIS A 59 -29.69 2.18 22.41
CA HIS A 59 -30.10 0.79 22.19
C HIS A 59 -29.01 -0.18 22.67
N THR A 60 -27.77 0.07 22.27
CA THR A 60 -26.61 -0.75 22.66
C THR A 60 -25.58 0.12 23.35
N VAL A 61 -25.06 -0.33 24.48
CA VAL A 61 -24.04 0.40 25.24
C VAL A 61 -22.82 -0.50 25.44
N VAL A 62 -21.64 0.03 25.14
CA VAL A 62 -20.35 -0.67 25.26
C VAL A 62 -19.43 0.09 26.19
N ASP A 63 -18.72 -0.64 27.04
CA ASP A 63 -17.65 -0.13 27.90
C ASP A 63 -18.04 0.95 28.93
N VAL A 64 -19.34 1.14 29.14
CA VAL A 64 -19.85 2.10 30.11
C VAL A 64 -21.20 1.66 30.67
N GLY A 65 -21.47 2.04 31.92
CA GLY A 65 -22.74 1.79 32.60
C GLY A 65 -22.64 0.80 33.77
N GLY A 66 -21.52 0.09 33.92
CA GLY A 66 -21.26 -0.85 35.00
C GLY A 66 -22.16 -2.09 34.96
N GLU A 67 -22.60 -2.51 33.77
CA GLU A 67 -23.52 -3.63 33.58
C GLU A 67 -23.17 -4.44 32.32
N TYR A 68 -23.13 -5.76 32.48
CA TYR A 68 -23.18 -6.72 31.37
C TYR A 68 -24.54 -7.43 31.39
N ASP A 69 -25.33 -7.22 30.36
CA ASP A 69 -26.62 -7.88 30.14
C ASP A 69 -26.91 -7.91 28.63
N ASP A 70 -26.73 -9.07 28.01
CA ASP A 70 -27.00 -9.26 26.57
C ASP A 70 -28.48 -9.05 26.23
N SER A 71 -29.41 -9.35 27.14
CA SER A 71 -30.84 -9.13 26.88
C SER A 71 -31.18 -7.65 26.72
N LYS A 72 -30.39 -6.78 27.37
CA LYS A 72 -30.46 -5.31 27.27
C LYS A 72 -29.40 -4.71 26.36
N LYS A 73 -28.55 -5.52 25.73
CA LYS A 73 -27.42 -5.07 24.90
C LYS A 73 -26.50 -4.09 25.65
N ARG A 74 -26.16 -4.44 26.90
CA ARG A 74 -25.18 -3.73 27.74
C ARG A 74 -23.91 -4.58 27.83
N TYR A 75 -22.79 -4.02 27.40
CA TYR A 75 -21.51 -4.72 27.24
C TYR A 75 -20.38 -3.96 27.93
N ASP A 76 -20.55 -3.74 29.24
CA ASP A 76 -19.50 -3.23 30.11
C ASP A 76 -18.93 -4.38 30.97
N HIS A 77 -17.64 -4.32 31.25
CA HIS A 77 -16.87 -5.31 32.03
C HIS A 77 -16.31 -4.74 33.35
N HIS A 78 -16.47 -3.43 33.61
CA HIS A 78 -15.90 -2.73 34.77
C HIS A 78 -16.59 -3.03 36.11
N GLN A 79 -17.67 -3.80 36.11
CA GLN A 79 -18.45 -4.14 37.31
C GLN A 79 -17.69 -5.12 38.22
N ARG A 80 -17.85 -4.88 39.52
CA ARG A 80 -17.24 -5.74 40.53
C ARG A 80 -17.75 -7.18 40.38
N GLY A 81 -16.81 -8.12 40.31
CA GLY A 81 -17.12 -9.54 40.20
C GLY A 81 -17.32 -10.03 38.76
N PHE A 82 -17.12 -9.19 37.74
CA PHE A 82 -17.12 -9.64 36.35
C PHE A 82 -16.03 -10.70 36.11
N ASP A 83 -16.45 -11.86 35.62
CA ASP A 83 -15.62 -13.04 35.40
C ASP A 83 -15.99 -13.80 34.11
N VAL A 84 -16.74 -13.16 33.21
CA VAL A 84 -17.13 -13.75 31.93
C VAL A 84 -15.92 -13.88 31.03
N VAL A 85 -15.78 -15.07 30.43
CA VAL A 85 -14.71 -15.45 29.51
C VAL A 85 -15.33 -16.02 28.23
N PHE A 86 -14.59 -15.97 27.13
CA PHE A 86 -14.99 -16.68 25.92
C PHE A 86 -14.94 -18.21 26.15
N PRO A 87 -15.84 -19.00 25.54
CA PRO A 87 -15.83 -20.44 25.69
C PRO A 87 -14.43 -21.06 25.46
N GLY A 88 -13.99 -21.93 26.37
CA GLY A 88 -12.68 -22.58 26.29
C GLY A 88 -11.48 -21.72 26.68
N HIS A 89 -11.69 -20.46 27.06
CA HIS A 89 -10.62 -19.51 27.41
C HIS A 89 -10.67 -19.09 28.87
N THR A 90 -9.60 -18.47 29.35
CA THR A 90 -9.48 -17.95 30.72
C THR A 90 -9.35 -16.44 30.81
N THR A 91 -9.14 -15.78 29.67
CA THR A 91 -9.04 -14.32 29.58
C THR A 91 -10.43 -13.72 29.76
N LYS A 92 -10.57 -12.80 30.72
CA LYS A 92 -11.81 -12.06 30.93
C LYS A 92 -12.09 -11.20 29.72
N LEU A 93 -13.35 -11.15 29.29
CA LEU A 93 -13.76 -10.33 28.16
C LEU A 93 -13.66 -8.83 28.49
N SER A 94 -13.29 -8.01 27.52
CA SER A 94 -13.56 -6.56 27.51
C SER A 94 -14.78 -6.27 26.64
N SER A 95 -15.07 -5.00 26.36
CA SER A 95 -16.23 -4.64 25.54
C SER A 95 -16.16 -5.22 24.12
N ALA A 96 -14.95 -5.32 23.53
CA ALA A 96 -14.73 -5.99 22.24
C ALA A 96 -15.08 -7.48 22.30
N GLY A 97 -14.55 -8.21 23.28
CA GLY A 97 -14.84 -9.63 23.46
C GLY A 97 -16.32 -9.91 23.73
N LEU A 98 -16.99 -9.06 24.50
CA LEU A 98 -18.43 -9.16 24.75
C LEU A 98 -19.25 -8.98 23.47
N VAL A 99 -18.98 -7.92 22.69
CA VAL A 99 -19.64 -7.71 21.39
C VAL A 99 -19.34 -8.87 20.44
N TYR A 100 -18.09 -9.32 20.37
CA TYR A 100 -17.71 -10.44 19.52
C TYR A 100 -18.40 -11.74 19.95
N MET A 101 -18.51 -12.02 21.24
CA MET A 101 -19.17 -13.21 21.76
C MET A 101 -20.63 -13.31 21.28
N HIS A 102 -21.37 -12.20 21.31
CA HIS A 102 -22.79 -12.19 20.96
C HIS A 102 -23.09 -11.95 19.47
N PHE A 103 -22.26 -11.17 18.78
CA PHE A 103 -22.50 -10.78 17.39
C PHE A 103 -21.48 -11.33 16.39
N GLY A 104 -20.38 -11.92 16.84
CA GLY A 104 -19.26 -12.31 15.97
C GLY A 104 -19.65 -13.24 14.84
N LYS A 105 -20.56 -14.20 15.10
CA LYS A 105 -21.10 -15.10 14.07
C LYS A 105 -21.91 -14.34 13.02
N ASP A 106 -22.77 -13.43 13.45
CA ASP A 106 -23.58 -12.61 12.54
C ASP A 106 -22.71 -11.64 11.73
N ILE A 107 -21.66 -11.09 12.34
CA ILE A 107 -20.66 -10.26 11.67
C ILE A 107 -19.93 -11.05 10.58
N ILE A 108 -19.47 -12.26 10.89
CA ILE A 108 -18.81 -13.13 9.90
C ILE A 108 -19.76 -13.40 8.74
N THR A 109 -21.00 -13.81 9.01
CA THR A 109 -21.99 -14.06 7.96
C THR A 109 -22.29 -12.80 7.15
N ALA A 110 -22.46 -11.64 7.80
CA ALA A 110 -22.75 -10.37 7.11
C ALA A 110 -21.62 -9.91 6.18
N VAL A 111 -20.36 -10.15 6.56
CA VAL A 111 -19.18 -9.71 5.77
C VAL A 111 -18.80 -10.72 4.69
N THR A 112 -18.89 -12.01 4.99
CA THR A 112 -18.32 -13.08 4.15
C THR A 112 -19.36 -13.96 3.45
N GLY A 113 -20.61 -13.96 3.95
CA GLY A 113 -21.66 -14.89 3.51
C GLY A 113 -21.49 -16.33 4.03
N LEU A 114 -20.48 -16.60 4.86
CA LEU A 114 -20.24 -17.94 5.42
C LEU A 114 -21.28 -18.30 6.49
N GLU A 115 -21.66 -19.57 6.51
CA GLU A 115 -22.60 -20.17 7.47
C GLU A 115 -22.07 -21.54 7.95
N GLY A 116 -22.72 -22.11 8.97
CA GLY A 116 -22.45 -23.47 9.43
C GLY A 116 -21.03 -23.68 10.00
N PRO A 117 -20.44 -24.88 9.83
CA PRO A 117 -19.15 -25.24 10.44
C PRO A 117 -17.98 -24.33 10.06
N ASP A 118 -17.98 -23.80 8.84
CA ASP A 118 -16.92 -22.91 8.35
C ASP A 118 -16.96 -21.56 9.06
N ARG A 119 -18.16 -21.00 9.27
CA ARG A 119 -18.36 -19.80 10.09
C ARG A 119 -17.94 -20.07 11.54
N ASP A 120 -18.33 -21.21 12.10
CA ASP A 120 -18.01 -21.55 13.49
C ASP A 120 -16.50 -21.75 13.71
N LEU A 121 -15.79 -22.36 12.75
CA LEU A 121 -14.33 -22.47 12.77
C LEU A 121 -13.67 -21.09 12.69
N LEU A 122 -14.18 -20.21 11.81
CA LEU A 122 -13.66 -18.85 11.66
C LEU A 122 -13.93 -17.99 12.90
N TYR A 123 -15.06 -18.20 13.58
CA TYR A 123 -15.43 -17.53 14.82
C TYR A 123 -14.42 -17.80 15.94
N GLU A 124 -14.09 -19.07 16.18
CA GLU A 124 -13.05 -19.46 17.14
C GLU A 124 -11.67 -18.92 16.70
N LYS A 125 -11.35 -19.01 15.41
CA LYS A 125 -10.05 -18.57 14.87
C LYS A 125 -9.81 -17.09 15.09
N LEU A 126 -10.80 -16.25 14.81
CA LEU A 126 -10.70 -14.80 14.98
C LEU A 126 -10.67 -14.39 16.45
N TYR A 127 -11.37 -15.12 17.33
CA TYR A 127 -11.24 -14.87 18.75
C TYR A 127 -9.79 -15.08 19.21
N ASN A 128 -9.24 -16.26 18.94
CA ASN A 128 -7.92 -16.68 19.41
C ASN A 128 -6.77 -15.84 18.84
N ASP A 129 -6.85 -15.48 17.56
CA ASP A 129 -5.77 -14.77 16.88
C ASP A 129 -5.82 -13.25 17.07
N PHE A 130 -7.00 -12.69 17.31
CA PHE A 130 -7.23 -11.25 17.20
C PHE A 130 -7.96 -10.67 18.41
N ILE A 131 -9.15 -11.15 18.74
CA ILE A 131 -10.01 -10.52 19.77
C ILE A 131 -9.47 -10.72 21.18
N GLU A 132 -8.96 -11.91 21.54
CA GLU A 132 -8.45 -12.19 22.89
C GLU A 132 -7.32 -11.22 23.28
N ALA A 133 -6.53 -10.74 22.32
CA ALA A 133 -5.50 -9.74 22.58
C ALA A 133 -6.06 -8.37 23.02
N PHE A 134 -7.27 -8.00 22.58
CA PHE A 134 -7.96 -6.80 23.07
C PHE A 134 -8.47 -7.00 24.49
N ASP A 135 -9.10 -8.16 24.72
CA ASP A 135 -9.59 -8.57 26.05
C ASP A 135 -8.45 -8.56 27.08
N ALA A 136 -7.32 -9.19 26.74
CA ALA A 136 -6.15 -9.25 27.59
C ALA A 136 -5.54 -7.87 27.84
N ASN A 137 -5.37 -7.04 26.79
CA ASN A 137 -4.78 -5.72 26.92
C ASN A 137 -5.59 -4.84 27.87
N ASP A 138 -6.90 -4.81 27.69
CA ASP A 138 -7.78 -3.94 28.46
C ASP A 138 -7.94 -4.42 29.93
N ASN A 139 -7.96 -5.74 30.15
CA ASN A 139 -7.92 -6.31 31.51
C ASN A 139 -6.52 -6.29 32.16
N GLY A 140 -5.51 -5.68 31.53
CA GLY A 140 -4.16 -5.56 32.08
C GLY A 140 -3.40 -6.89 32.18
N ILE A 141 -3.73 -7.86 31.34
CA ILE A 141 -3.14 -9.19 31.31
C ILE A 141 -1.89 -9.17 30.42
N ASN A 142 -0.76 -9.58 30.98
CA ASN A 142 0.48 -9.74 30.23
C ASN A 142 0.51 -11.11 29.55
N VAL A 143 1.06 -11.18 28.34
CA VAL A 143 1.28 -12.45 27.60
C VAL A 143 2.04 -13.48 28.45
N ILE A 144 3.01 -13.00 29.24
CA ILE A 144 3.70 -13.79 30.27
C ILE A 144 3.63 -12.99 31.56
N ALA A 145 3.21 -13.64 32.66
CA ALA A 145 3.13 -12.96 33.95
C ALA A 145 4.53 -12.46 34.38
N PRO A 146 4.67 -11.19 34.82
CA PRO A 146 5.97 -10.63 35.19
C PRO A 146 6.72 -11.46 36.25
N LYS A 147 5.99 -12.00 37.24
CA LYS A 147 6.53 -12.88 38.28
C LYS A 147 7.22 -14.14 37.72
N ASP A 148 6.73 -14.66 36.59
CA ASP A 148 7.28 -15.87 35.99
C ASP A 148 8.56 -15.55 35.22
N LEU A 149 8.63 -14.38 34.58
CA LEU A 149 9.87 -13.85 33.98
C LEU A 149 10.94 -13.59 35.04
N GLU A 150 10.57 -12.95 36.15
CA GLU A 150 11.46 -12.69 37.28
C GLU A 150 12.01 -14.00 37.88
N LYS A 151 11.12 -14.97 38.13
CA LYS A 151 11.51 -16.30 38.65
C LYS A 151 12.45 -17.04 37.69
N ALA A 152 12.27 -16.86 36.38
CA ALA A 152 13.11 -17.45 35.35
C ALA A 152 14.42 -16.66 35.09
N GLY A 153 14.60 -15.49 35.71
CA GLY A 153 15.74 -14.61 35.45
C GLY A 153 15.77 -14.06 34.01
N LEU A 154 14.61 -13.92 33.37
CA LEU A 154 14.46 -13.47 31.99
C LEU A 154 14.09 -11.99 31.93
N ALA A 155 14.63 -11.28 30.94
CA ALA A 155 14.30 -9.89 30.66
C ALA A 155 13.93 -9.70 29.18
N LYS A 156 13.10 -8.69 28.89
CA LYS A 156 12.79 -8.30 27.50
C LYS A 156 14.08 -7.90 26.79
N LYS A 157 14.24 -8.36 25.53
CA LYS A 157 15.40 -8.01 24.70
C LYS A 157 15.31 -6.61 24.07
N PHE A 158 14.09 -6.12 23.86
CA PHE A 158 13.80 -4.80 23.31
C PHE A 158 12.41 -4.33 23.76
N GLU A 159 12.14 -3.04 23.59
CA GLU A 159 10.87 -2.41 23.92
C GLU A 159 9.97 -2.34 22.68
N ASP A 160 8.70 -2.71 22.84
CA ASP A 160 7.72 -2.86 21.76
C ASP A 160 6.39 -2.12 22.03
N ARG A 161 6.27 -1.38 23.15
CA ARG A 161 5.09 -0.54 23.50
C ARG A 161 4.64 0.48 22.46
N GLY A 162 5.40 0.70 21.38
CA GLY A 162 5.01 1.60 20.29
C GLY A 162 4.32 0.90 19.12
N PHE A 163 4.30 -0.43 19.11
CA PHE A 163 4.03 -1.24 17.91
C PHE A 163 2.68 -1.96 17.95
N SER A 164 2.03 -2.10 19.11
CA SER A 164 0.73 -2.78 19.19
C SER A 164 -0.44 -1.92 18.70
N ILE A 165 -1.53 -2.56 18.28
CA ILE A 165 -2.78 -1.88 17.90
C ILE A 165 -3.29 -1.02 19.05
N ALA A 166 -3.31 -1.54 20.28
CA ALA A 166 -3.68 -0.78 21.46
C ALA A 166 -2.81 0.48 21.66
N SER A 167 -1.52 0.37 21.37
CA SER A 167 -0.59 1.52 21.44
C SER A 167 -0.86 2.54 20.32
N VAL A 168 -1.32 2.10 19.16
CA VAL A 168 -1.76 2.99 18.07
C VAL A 168 -3.04 3.71 18.46
N VAL A 169 -4.02 2.99 19.01
CA VAL A 169 -5.28 3.58 19.50
C VAL A 169 -5.01 4.62 20.59
N ASN A 170 -4.18 4.28 21.57
CA ASN A 170 -3.81 5.19 22.65
C ASN A 170 -3.14 6.49 22.13
N ARG A 171 -2.40 6.44 21.01
CA ARG A 171 -1.82 7.65 20.42
C ARG A 171 -2.89 8.63 19.91
N TYR A 172 -4.07 8.18 19.53
CA TYR A 172 -5.17 9.07 19.15
C TYR A 172 -5.71 9.85 20.36
N ASN A 173 -5.56 9.38 21.60
CA ASN A 173 -5.89 10.20 22.79
C ASN A 173 -5.01 11.45 22.90
N TYR A 174 -3.78 11.40 22.37
CA TYR A 174 -2.79 12.47 22.43
C TYR A 174 -2.44 13.06 21.05
N GLY A 175 -3.23 12.74 20.03
CA GLY A 175 -2.98 13.15 18.64
C GLY A 175 -2.81 14.67 18.50
N PRO A 176 -2.18 15.14 17.39
CA PRO A 176 -1.90 16.56 17.22
C PRO A 176 -3.20 17.34 17.35
N ARG A 177 -3.29 18.14 18.42
CA ARG A 177 -4.43 19.03 18.61
C ARG A 177 -4.51 19.93 17.38
N SER A 178 -5.72 20.18 16.90
CA SER A 178 -5.96 21.15 15.83
C SER A 178 -5.16 22.43 16.11
N ALA A 179 -4.53 23.04 15.09
CA ALA A 179 -3.80 24.31 15.25
C ALA A 179 -4.68 25.47 15.76
N LEU A 180 -6.00 25.25 15.85
CA LEU A 180 -7.01 26.13 16.42
C LEU A 180 -7.18 25.97 17.94
N SER A 181 -6.62 24.91 18.55
CA SER A 181 -6.70 24.62 19.98
C SER A 181 -5.77 25.51 20.81
N LYS A 182 -6.10 26.79 20.88
CA LYS A 182 -5.67 27.65 21.98
C LYS A 182 -6.62 27.44 23.16
N ASP A 183 -6.20 27.85 24.36
CA ASP A 183 -6.86 27.68 25.66
C ASP A 183 -8.28 28.28 25.80
N THR A 184 -8.96 28.60 24.69
CA THR A 184 -10.28 29.26 24.59
C THR A 184 -11.39 28.38 24.02
N GLU A 185 -11.17 27.08 23.78
CA GLU A 185 -12.21 26.17 23.27
C GLU A 185 -13.26 25.82 24.33
N THR A 186 -14.55 25.85 23.95
CA THR A 186 -15.67 25.46 24.81
C THR A 186 -15.64 23.95 25.13
N PRO A 187 -16.28 23.48 26.21
CA PRO A 187 -16.38 22.05 26.53
C PRO A 187 -16.91 21.20 25.37
N GLU A 188 -17.88 21.73 24.61
CA GLU A 188 -18.50 21.06 23.47
C GLU A 188 -17.51 20.90 22.30
N ALA A 189 -16.72 21.94 22.02
CA ALA A 189 -15.69 21.87 20.99
C ALA A 189 -14.59 20.85 21.34
N LYS A 190 -14.20 20.77 22.62
CA LYS A 190 -13.24 19.77 23.11
C LYS A 190 -13.77 18.35 23.00
N GLN A 191 -15.05 18.14 23.35
CA GLN A 191 -15.71 16.85 23.19
C GLN A 191 -15.80 16.44 21.72
N ALA A 192 -16.18 17.35 20.82
CA ALA A 192 -16.26 17.08 19.38
C ALA A 192 -14.90 16.69 18.77
N ASP A 193 -13.81 17.37 19.18
CA ASP A 193 -12.45 17.02 18.76
C ASP A 193 -12.02 15.65 19.28
N GLU A 194 -12.38 15.31 20.53
CA GLU A 194 -12.16 13.98 21.09
C GLU A 194 -12.96 12.88 20.37
N ASP A 195 -14.24 13.13 20.08
CA ASP A 195 -15.11 12.19 19.36
C ASP A 195 -14.61 11.94 17.95
N MET A 196 -14.09 12.97 17.27
CA MET A 196 -13.44 12.82 15.97
C MET A 196 -12.20 11.91 16.07
N ARG A 197 -11.39 12.04 17.12
CA ARG A 197 -10.22 11.15 17.34
C ARG A 197 -10.67 9.73 17.65
N PHE A 198 -11.71 9.55 18.47
CA PHE A 198 -12.31 8.25 18.74
C PHE A 198 -12.79 7.58 17.44
N MET A 199 -13.55 8.29 16.62
CA MET A 199 -14.04 7.76 15.34
C MET A 199 -12.91 7.39 14.38
N THR A 200 -11.80 8.14 14.42
CA THR A 200 -10.61 7.79 13.65
C THR A 200 -9.96 6.50 14.16
N ALA A 201 -9.83 6.35 15.48
CA ALA A 201 -9.30 5.14 16.11
C ALA A 201 -10.20 3.92 15.86
N SER A 202 -11.52 4.07 16.02
CA SER A 202 -12.53 3.04 15.76
C SER A 202 -12.51 2.55 14.31
N ARG A 203 -12.42 3.48 13.35
CA ARG A 203 -12.23 3.11 11.93
C ARG A 203 -10.93 2.34 11.71
N PHE A 204 -9.81 2.81 12.26
CA PHE A 204 -8.51 2.17 12.09
C PHE A 204 -8.52 0.72 12.59
N VAL A 205 -9.01 0.49 13.81
CA VAL A 205 -9.05 -0.85 14.40
C VAL A 205 -10.08 -1.74 13.71
N GLY A 206 -11.22 -1.18 13.30
CA GLY A 206 -12.23 -1.86 12.49
C GLY A 206 -11.71 -2.34 11.14
N GLU A 207 -10.88 -1.54 10.48
CA GLU A 207 -10.20 -1.93 9.25
C GLU A 207 -9.25 -3.10 9.48
N GLN A 208 -8.50 -3.12 10.58
CA GLN A 208 -7.61 -4.24 10.92
C GLN A 208 -8.41 -5.53 11.13
N PHE A 209 -9.51 -5.46 11.88
CA PHE A 209 -10.42 -6.60 12.07
C PHE A 209 -11.01 -7.08 10.74
N ARG A 210 -11.44 -6.16 9.87
CA ARG A 210 -11.99 -6.53 8.56
C ARG A 210 -10.96 -7.20 7.68
N TYR A 211 -9.71 -6.72 7.66
CA TYR A 211 -8.62 -7.38 6.94
C TYR A 211 -8.40 -8.80 7.44
N GLU A 212 -8.28 -8.98 8.76
CA GLU A 212 -8.13 -10.30 9.37
C GLU A 212 -9.31 -11.23 9.01
N LEU A 213 -10.54 -10.76 9.17
CA LEU A 213 -11.75 -11.52 8.82
C LEU A 213 -11.75 -11.94 7.34
N THR A 214 -11.49 -11.01 6.42
CA THR A 214 -11.51 -11.32 4.98
C THR A 214 -10.36 -12.21 4.56
N ASP A 215 -9.13 -12.00 5.06
CA ASP A 215 -7.98 -12.88 4.79
C ASP A 215 -8.26 -14.30 5.27
N ARG A 216 -8.81 -14.42 6.47
CA ARG A 216 -9.10 -15.73 7.06
C ARG A 216 -10.20 -16.47 6.29
N ALA A 217 -11.23 -15.76 5.84
CA ALA A 217 -12.33 -16.33 5.05
C ALA A 217 -11.91 -16.70 3.61
N GLU A 218 -11.19 -15.82 2.93
CA GLU A 218 -10.91 -15.95 1.49
C GLU A 218 -9.61 -16.70 1.19
N SER A 219 -8.64 -16.71 2.12
CA SER A 219 -7.32 -17.31 1.92
C SER A 219 -7.02 -18.44 2.89
N TRP A 220 -7.15 -18.21 4.20
CA TRP A 220 -6.78 -19.23 5.19
C TRP A 220 -7.72 -20.43 5.17
N LEU A 221 -9.04 -20.20 5.20
CA LEU A 221 -10.01 -21.29 5.28
C LEU A 221 -10.00 -22.19 4.02
N PRO A 222 -10.00 -21.67 2.77
CA PRO A 222 -9.92 -22.50 1.58
C PRO A 222 -8.60 -23.27 1.46
N ALA A 223 -7.49 -22.71 1.97
CA ALA A 223 -6.20 -23.39 1.97
C ALA A 223 -6.19 -24.68 2.81
N ARG A 224 -7.09 -24.80 3.80
CA ARG A 224 -7.15 -25.98 4.70
C ARG A 224 -7.23 -27.30 3.93
N HIS A 225 -8.10 -27.39 2.92
CA HIS A 225 -8.26 -28.62 2.14
C HIS A 225 -7.01 -28.94 1.31
N GLN A 226 -6.44 -27.94 0.63
CA GLN A 226 -5.24 -28.12 -0.19
C GLN A 226 -4.03 -28.52 0.65
N VAL A 227 -3.85 -27.89 1.83
CA VAL A 227 -2.78 -28.24 2.77
C VAL A 227 -3.00 -29.65 3.32
N LYS A 228 -4.24 -30.06 3.62
CA LYS A 228 -4.53 -31.43 4.06
C LYS A 228 -4.18 -32.45 2.98
N GLN A 229 -4.58 -32.21 1.73
CA GLN A 229 -4.26 -33.07 0.60
C GLN A 229 -2.75 -33.19 0.37
N ALA A 230 -2.03 -32.06 0.43
CA ALA A 230 -0.59 -32.04 0.37
C ALA A 230 0.05 -32.81 1.54
N TYR A 231 -0.50 -32.65 2.74
CA TYR A 231 -0.02 -33.35 3.93
C TYR A 231 -0.20 -34.86 3.80
N ASP A 232 -1.36 -35.33 3.37
CA ASP A 232 -1.64 -36.77 3.22
C ASP A 232 -0.77 -37.41 2.12
N SER A 233 -0.49 -36.68 1.05
CA SER A 233 0.31 -37.16 -0.08
C SER A 233 1.81 -36.96 0.08
N ARG A 234 2.28 -36.29 1.15
CA ARG A 234 3.69 -35.88 1.34
C ARG A 234 4.72 -37.00 1.21
N LEU A 235 4.31 -38.25 1.51
CA LEU A 235 5.19 -39.44 1.42
C LEU A 235 5.71 -39.71 0.00
N GLN A 236 5.04 -39.16 -1.03
CA GLN A 236 5.50 -39.28 -2.42
C GLN A 236 6.82 -38.51 -2.67
N TYR A 237 7.12 -37.48 -1.86
CA TYR A 237 8.29 -36.63 -2.04
C TYR A 237 9.44 -36.98 -1.09
N ASP A 238 9.13 -37.46 0.12
CA ASP A 238 10.07 -37.94 1.12
C ASP A 238 9.45 -39.13 1.87
N ALA A 239 10.14 -40.27 1.93
CA ALA A 239 9.59 -41.49 2.54
C ALA A 239 9.25 -41.33 4.04
N GLN A 240 9.89 -40.38 4.73
CA GLN A 240 9.55 -40.04 6.12
C GLN A 240 8.56 -38.86 6.22
N GLY A 241 8.07 -38.31 5.11
CA GLY A 241 7.09 -37.24 5.07
C GLY A 241 7.59 -35.89 5.59
N ARG A 242 8.90 -35.63 5.54
CA ARG A 242 9.53 -34.40 6.05
C ARG A 242 9.44 -33.21 5.08
N ILE A 243 8.93 -33.43 3.86
CA ILE A 243 8.82 -32.43 2.80
C ILE A 243 7.36 -32.33 2.37
N LEU A 244 6.79 -31.13 2.47
CA LEU A 244 5.44 -30.82 2.00
C LEU A 244 5.53 -30.02 0.70
N VAL A 245 4.77 -30.39 -0.31
CA VAL A 245 4.69 -29.64 -1.58
C VAL A 245 3.28 -29.10 -1.74
N LEU A 246 3.16 -27.79 -1.92
CA LEU A 246 1.91 -27.09 -2.16
C LEU A 246 1.81 -26.69 -3.63
N PRO A 247 0.59 -26.69 -4.20
CA PRO A 247 0.37 -26.34 -5.60
C PRO A 247 0.58 -24.84 -5.88
N GLU A 248 0.44 -23.99 -4.87
CA GLU A 248 0.61 -22.54 -4.95
C GLU A 248 1.06 -21.95 -3.60
N GLY A 249 1.44 -20.67 -3.59
CA GLY A 249 1.68 -19.93 -2.36
C GLY A 249 0.38 -19.65 -1.63
N MET A 250 0.19 -20.26 -0.45
CA MET A 250 -1.03 -20.16 0.35
C MET A 250 -0.72 -20.14 1.86
N PRO A 251 -1.66 -19.74 2.73
CA PRO A 251 -1.53 -19.91 4.18
C PRO A 251 -1.50 -21.40 4.55
N TRP A 252 -0.35 -21.90 5.02
CA TRP A 252 -0.17 -23.33 5.32
C TRP A 252 0.23 -23.63 6.75
N ALA A 253 0.84 -22.68 7.45
CA ALA A 253 1.51 -22.90 8.73
C ALA A 253 0.57 -23.50 9.78
N ASP A 254 -0.47 -22.77 10.15
CA ASP A 254 -1.48 -23.15 11.14
C ASP A 254 -2.09 -24.53 10.85
N HIS A 255 -2.50 -24.75 9.60
CA HIS A 255 -3.10 -26.01 9.16
C HIS A 255 -2.13 -27.18 9.33
N LEU A 256 -0.87 -26.99 8.90
CA LEU A 256 0.18 -27.98 9.09
C LEU A 256 0.38 -28.33 10.57
N TYR A 257 0.51 -27.34 11.46
CA TYR A 257 0.68 -27.59 12.89
C TYR A 257 -0.52 -28.34 13.48
N ASN A 258 -1.74 -28.03 13.06
CA ASN A 258 -2.94 -28.72 13.54
C ASN A 258 -2.99 -30.16 13.04
N PHE A 259 -2.72 -30.41 11.75
CA PHE A 259 -2.70 -31.77 11.22
C PHE A 259 -1.60 -32.64 11.85
N GLU A 260 -0.44 -32.07 12.16
CA GLU A 260 0.61 -32.80 12.88
C GLU A 260 0.20 -33.19 14.31
N LYS A 261 -0.63 -32.39 14.98
CA LYS A 261 -1.17 -32.70 16.32
C LYS A 261 -2.29 -33.73 16.26
N GLU A 262 -3.17 -33.63 15.26
CA GLU A 262 -4.38 -34.45 15.11
C GLU A 262 -4.10 -35.82 14.46
N THR A 263 -3.05 -35.93 13.64
CA THR A 263 -2.79 -37.15 12.87
C THR A 263 -1.88 -38.11 13.64
N GLN A 264 -2.36 -39.33 13.87
CA GLN A 264 -1.53 -40.43 14.35
C GLN A 264 -0.57 -40.88 13.23
N GLN A 265 0.74 -40.82 13.51
CA GLN A 265 1.75 -41.07 12.48
C GLN A 265 1.94 -42.57 12.21
N PRO A 266 1.99 -43.00 10.93
CA PRO A 266 2.39 -44.36 10.60
C PRO A 266 3.81 -44.67 11.04
N GLN A 267 4.10 -45.95 11.30
CA GLN A 267 5.44 -46.40 11.65
C GLN A 267 6.45 -46.03 10.56
N GLY A 268 7.56 -45.39 10.94
CA GLY A 268 8.62 -44.98 10.01
C GLY A 268 8.44 -43.59 9.39
N VAL A 269 7.30 -42.92 9.63
CA VAL A 269 7.04 -41.54 9.20
C VAL A 269 7.48 -40.57 10.30
N ALA A 270 8.17 -39.48 9.93
CA ALA A 270 8.57 -38.45 10.86
C ALA A 270 7.33 -37.69 11.37
N PRO A 271 7.31 -37.26 12.64
CA PRO A 271 6.17 -36.56 13.20
C PRO A 271 5.97 -35.15 12.66
N GLN A 272 6.99 -34.59 12.00
CA GLN A 272 7.05 -33.19 11.65
C GLN A 272 7.63 -32.99 10.25
N VAL A 273 6.98 -32.12 9.47
CA VAL A 273 7.50 -31.57 8.23
C VAL A 273 8.63 -30.57 8.54
N LEU A 274 9.72 -30.64 7.79
CA LEU A 274 10.87 -29.74 7.93
C LEU A 274 10.86 -28.62 6.90
N TYR A 275 10.41 -28.90 5.68
CA TYR A 275 10.40 -27.94 4.58
C TYR A 275 9.08 -27.97 3.81
N VAL A 276 8.62 -26.78 3.41
CA VAL A 276 7.46 -26.58 2.54
C VAL A 276 7.93 -25.97 1.22
N LEU A 277 7.48 -26.56 0.12
CA LEU A 277 7.79 -26.14 -1.23
C LEU A 277 6.53 -25.59 -1.90
N PHE A 278 6.66 -24.47 -2.60
CA PHE A 278 5.55 -23.85 -3.34
C PHE A 278 6.10 -22.99 -4.48
N PRO A 279 5.37 -22.83 -5.60
CA PRO A 279 5.77 -21.93 -6.66
C PRO A 279 5.62 -20.46 -6.23
N GLU A 280 6.47 -19.59 -6.76
CA GLU A 280 6.40 -18.14 -6.55
C GLU A 280 5.27 -17.48 -7.34
N ASP A 281 5.07 -17.92 -8.60
CA ASP A 281 4.06 -17.33 -9.50
C ASP A 281 3.23 -18.39 -10.25
N GLN A 282 3.87 -19.41 -10.84
CA GLN A 282 3.27 -20.48 -11.65
C GLN A 282 4.00 -21.81 -11.36
N PRO A 283 3.37 -22.98 -11.52
CA PRO A 283 4.00 -24.29 -11.28
C PRO A 283 5.28 -24.54 -12.11
N GLU A 284 5.35 -23.99 -13.32
CA GLU A 284 6.52 -24.07 -14.23
C GLU A 284 7.58 -22.98 -13.91
N GLY A 285 7.33 -22.12 -12.93
CA GLY A 285 8.13 -20.94 -12.58
C GLY A 285 9.16 -21.20 -11.48
N LYS A 286 9.59 -20.12 -10.82
CA LYS A 286 10.50 -20.21 -9.66
C LYS A 286 9.79 -20.87 -8.48
N TRP A 287 10.51 -21.70 -7.76
CA TRP A 287 10.02 -22.39 -6.56
C TRP A 287 10.73 -21.90 -5.31
N ARG A 288 9.96 -21.86 -4.22
CA ARG A 288 10.42 -21.53 -2.88
C ARG A 288 10.58 -22.80 -2.07
N ILE A 289 11.58 -22.79 -1.20
CA ILE A 289 11.75 -23.77 -0.12
C ILE A 289 11.74 -22.97 1.17
N ARG A 290 10.76 -23.23 2.03
CA ARG A 290 10.64 -22.57 3.32
C ARG A 290 10.82 -23.58 4.44
N ALA A 291 11.72 -23.28 5.36
CA ALA A 291 11.90 -24.07 6.56
C ALA A 291 10.70 -23.85 7.49
N VAL A 292 10.20 -24.93 8.09
CA VAL A 292 9.08 -24.86 9.03
C VAL A 292 9.62 -24.47 10.40
N SER A 293 9.02 -23.45 11.00
CA SER A 293 9.32 -23.02 12.37
C SER A 293 8.94 -24.09 13.39
N ARG A 294 9.54 -24.05 14.58
CA ARG A 294 9.13 -24.94 15.69
C ARG A 294 7.72 -24.63 16.17
N GLU A 295 7.40 -23.35 16.18
CA GLU A 295 6.11 -22.80 16.55
C GLU A 295 5.64 -21.81 15.49
N ASN A 296 4.33 -21.63 15.40
CA ASN A 296 3.76 -20.70 14.45
C ASN A 296 4.20 -19.25 14.77
N GLY A 297 4.64 -18.50 13.76
CA GLY A 297 5.21 -17.16 13.94
C GLY A 297 6.62 -17.11 14.57
N GLY A 298 7.17 -18.24 15.01
CA GLY A 298 8.50 -18.30 15.62
C GLY A 298 9.65 -18.14 14.61
N PHE A 299 10.79 -17.62 15.08
CA PHE A 299 12.00 -17.44 14.26
C PHE A 299 12.96 -18.64 14.29
N GLU A 300 12.73 -19.61 15.17
CA GLU A 300 13.53 -20.83 15.23
C GLU A 300 12.94 -21.91 14.31
N ASN A 301 13.71 -22.33 13.30
CA ASN A 301 13.31 -23.40 12.40
C ASN A 301 13.49 -24.77 13.05
N ARG A 302 12.64 -25.74 12.69
CA ARG A 302 12.86 -27.16 12.99
C ARG A 302 14.19 -27.62 12.41
N LYS A 303 14.48 -27.18 11.18
CA LYS A 303 15.77 -27.36 10.52
C LYS A 303 16.02 -26.23 9.51
N ASP A 304 17.07 -25.45 9.71
CA ASP A 304 17.51 -24.45 8.73
C ASP A 304 17.93 -25.10 7.41
N LEU A 305 17.93 -24.33 6.32
CA LEU A 305 18.73 -24.67 5.14
C LEU A 305 20.23 -24.69 5.50
N PRO A 306 21.05 -25.53 4.83
CA PRO A 306 22.46 -25.74 5.16
C PRO A 306 23.27 -24.46 5.33
N ASP A 307 24.15 -24.43 6.34
CA ASP A 307 24.97 -23.25 6.66
C ASP A 307 25.83 -22.79 5.49
N ALA A 308 26.35 -23.72 4.69
CA ALA A 308 27.14 -23.42 3.49
C ALA A 308 26.33 -22.66 2.42
N TRP A 309 24.99 -22.73 2.43
CA TRP A 309 24.13 -22.06 1.46
C TRP A 309 23.69 -20.67 1.94
N LYS A 310 23.70 -20.42 3.25
CA LYS A 310 23.17 -19.20 3.87
C LYS A 310 23.85 -17.95 3.31
N GLY A 311 23.05 -17.05 2.71
CA GLY A 311 23.53 -15.80 2.12
C GLY A 311 24.14 -15.94 0.71
N VAL A 312 24.17 -17.16 0.15
CA VAL A 312 24.69 -17.45 -1.19
C VAL A 312 23.57 -17.37 -2.23
N ARG A 313 23.91 -17.00 -3.47
CA ARG A 313 22.96 -16.75 -4.56
C ARG A 313 23.47 -17.31 -5.89
N ASP A 314 22.53 -17.52 -6.80
CA ASP A 314 22.75 -17.77 -8.23
C ASP A 314 23.85 -18.83 -8.50
N GLU A 315 24.78 -18.63 -9.44
CA GLU A 315 25.77 -19.66 -9.82
C GLU A 315 26.68 -20.11 -8.67
N GLN A 316 26.93 -19.23 -7.70
CA GLN A 316 27.71 -19.60 -6.51
C GLN A 316 26.94 -20.61 -5.65
N LEU A 317 25.62 -20.45 -5.56
CA LEU A 317 24.77 -21.40 -4.84
C LEU A 317 24.65 -22.71 -5.62
N ASP A 318 24.63 -22.67 -6.96
CA ASP A 318 24.70 -23.89 -7.78
C ASP A 318 25.96 -24.69 -7.48
N GLN A 319 27.11 -24.02 -7.38
CA GLN A 319 28.40 -24.65 -7.08
C GLN A 319 28.42 -25.26 -5.67
N VAL A 320 28.02 -24.50 -4.64
CA VAL A 320 28.10 -24.96 -3.24
C VAL A 320 27.03 -26.00 -2.91
N SER A 321 25.84 -25.89 -3.52
CA SER A 321 24.77 -26.88 -3.35
C SER A 321 24.96 -28.10 -4.24
N GLY A 322 25.68 -27.98 -5.35
CA GLY A 322 25.74 -28.99 -6.41
C GLY A 322 24.40 -29.20 -7.12
N ILE A 323 23.50 -28.21 -7.07
CA ILE A 323 22.15 -28.27 -7.63
C ILE A 323 22.00 -27.08 -8.57
N PRO A 324 21.74 -27.29 -9.87
CA PRO A 324 21.63 -26.20 -10.82
C PRO A 324 20.37 -25.36 -10.60
N GLY A 325 20.42 -24.11 -11.05
CA GLY A 325 19.26 -23.22 -11.11
C GLY A 325 18.84 -22.64 -9.77
N CYS A 326 19.67 -22.68 -8.75
CA CYS A 326 19.43 -22.01 -7.49
C CYS A 326 19.35 -20.48 -7.69
N VAL A 327 18.51 -19.83 -6.87
CA VAL A 327 18.30 -18.38 -6.91
C VAL A 327 18.93 -17.72 -5.69
N PHE A 328 18.57 -18.17 -4.49
CA PHE A 328 19.19 -17.71 -3.25
C PHE A 328 18.87 -18.62 -2.06
N VAL A 329 19.62 -18.47 -0.97
CA VAL A 329 19.22 -18.85 0.39
C VAL A 329 19.44 -17.68 1.34
N HIS A 330 18.44 -17.36 2.17
CA HIS A 330 18.54 -16.27 3.14
C HIS A 330 19.69 -16.52 4.14
N ALA A 331 20.35 -15.46 4.64
CA ALA A 331 21.47 -15.59 5.56
C ALA A 331 21.12 -16.30 6.89
N ALA A 332 19.85 -16.26 7.29
CA ALA A 332 19.34 -17.01 8.45
C ALA A 332 18.84 -18.43 8.09
N GLY A 333 18.83 -18.83 6.81
CA GLY A 333 18.48 -20.18 6.36
C GLY A 333 17.00 -20.57 6.39
N PHE A 334 16.08 -19.64 6.71
CA PHE A 334 14.64 -19.96 6.78
C PHE A 334 13.95 -20.08 5.42
N ILE A 335 14.53 -19.52 4.35
CA ILE A 335 13.96 -19.57 3.00
C ILE A 335 15.04 -19.60 1.92
N GLY A 336 14.77 -20.32 0.85
CA GLY A 336 15.55 -20.32 -0.37
C GLY A 336 14.66 -20.42 -1.61
N GLY A 337 15.29 -20.50 -2.79
CA GLY A 337 14.56 -20.73 -4.02
C GLY A 337 15.41 -21.29 -5.15
N ASN A 338 14.72 -21.94 -6.09
CA ASN A 338 15.27 -22.51 -7.30
C ASN A 338 14.39 -22.11 -8.51
N LYS A 339 14.94 -22.15 -9.71
CA LYS A 339 14.24 -21.86 -10.96
C LYS A 339 13.23 -22.94 -11.37
N SER A 340 13.30 -24.14 -10.79
CA SER A 340 12.38 -25.25 -11.08
C SER A 340 11.92 -26.00 -9.84
N PHE A 341 10.82 -26.74 -9.98
CA PHE A 341 10.32 -27.66 -8.96
C PHE A 341 11.36 -28.71 -8.59
N ASP A 342 11.93 -29.40 -9.58
CA ASP A 342 12.90 -30.46 -9.36
C ASP A 342 14.15 -29.97 -8.63
N GLY A 343 14.62 -28.76 -8.98
CA GLY A 343 15.75 -28.13 -8.28
C GLY A 343 15.39 -27.78 -6.84
N ALA A 344 14.19 -27.26 -6.58
CA ALA A 344 13.73 -27.00 -5.22
C ALA A 344 13.57 -28.28 -4.38
N LEU A 345 13.03 -29.34 -4.97
CA LEU A 345 12.91 -30.65 -4.33
C LEU A 345 14.28 -31.27 -4.04
N ALA A 346 15.22 -31.17 -4.97
CA ALA A 346 16.60 -31.63 -4.77
C ALA A 346 17.28 -30.87 -3.62
N MET A 347 17.08 -29.55 -3.55
CA MET A 347 17.60 -28.73 -2.45
C MET A 347 16.99 -29.14 -1.11
N ALA A 348 15.67 -29.36 -1.04
CA ALA A 348 15.00 -29.80 0.17
C ALA A 348 15.49 -31.18 0.62
N LYS A 349 15.56 -32.18 -0.28
CA LYS A 349 16.09 -33.52 0.02
C LYS A 349 17.52 -33.46 0.54
N LYS A 350 18.40 -32.73 -0.14
CA LYS A 350 19.79 -32.56 0.29
C LYS A 350 19.88 -31.86 1.65
N ALA A 351 19.05 -30.84 1.89
CA ALA A 351 18.98 -30.16 3.19
C ALA A 351 18.50 -31.10 4.30
N VAL A 352 17.54 -31.97 4.02
CA VAL A 352 17.04 -33.01 4.95
C VAL A 352 18.14 -34.01 5.32
N ASP A 353 18.94 -34.46 4.35
CA ASP A 353 19.96 -35.50 4.57
C ASP A 353 21.27 -34.96 5.14
N ILE A 354 21.56 -33.67 4.96
CA ILE A 354 22.69 -33.01 5.64
C ILE A 354 22.39 -33.01 7.15
N THR A 355 22.86 -34.05 7.83
CA THR A 355 22.98 -34.07 9.29
C THR A 355 23.98 -33.00 9.73
N LYS A 356 23.82 -32.44 10.94
CA LYS A 356 24.71 -31.44 11.56
C LYS A 356 26.14 -31.98 11.84
N PHE A 357 26.80 -32.62 10.87
CA PHE A 357 28.14 -33.19 11.02
C PHE A 357 29.27 -32.18 10.81
N ALA A 358 28.97 -30.94 10.42
CA ALA A 358 30.00 -29.90 10.19
C ALA A 358 30.50 -29.19 11.46
N ALA A 359 30.22 -29.71 12.66
CA ALA A 359 30.81 -29.20 13.90
C ALA A 359 32.15 -29.88 14.27
N GLN A 360 32.47 -31.04 13.69
CA GLN A 360 33.68 -31.80 14.05
C GLN A 360 34.92 -31.52 13.19
N CYS A 361 34.78 -30.99 11.97
CA CYS A 361 35.95 -30.68 11.12
C CYS A 361 36.70 -29.39 11.50
N LYS A 362 36.28 -28.64 12.54
CA LYS A 362 37.06 -27.50 13.08
C LYS A 362 38.09 -27.90 14.15
N GLN A 363 38.21 -29.19 14.50
CA GLN A 363 39.17 -29.67 15.51
C GLN A 363 40.42 -30.38 14.94
N GLN A 364 40.62 -30.37 13.61
CA GLN A 364 41.80 -30.97 12.97
C GLN A 364 42.53 -29.97 12.06
N GLU A 365 42.84 -28.79 12.57
CA GLU A 365 44.01 -28.04 12.08
C GLU A 365 45.15 -28.22 13.10
N PRO A 366 46.38 -28.54 12.67
CA PRO A 366 47.47 -28.85 13.58
C PRO A 366 47.86 -27.63 14.42
N HIS A 367 47.92 -27.86 15.73
CA HIS A 367 48.47 -26.98 16.76
C HIS A 367 49.91 -26.56 16.44
N ALA A 368 50.07 -25.48 15.66
CA ALA A 368 51.29 -24.70 15.67
C ALA A 368 50.94 -23.23 15.38
N LEU A 369 51.33 -22.36 16.33
CA LEU A 369 51.24 -20.90 16.28
C LEU A 369 49.88 -20.28 16.67
N ARG A 370 49.48 -20.44 17.93
CA ARG A 370 48.77 -19.36 18.65
C ARG A 370 49.24 -19.28 20.11
N GLN A 371 50.05 -18.26 20.41
CA GLN A 371 50.14 -17.71 21.76
C GLN A 371 49.10 -16.58 21.93
N PRO A 372 48.58 -16.36 23.15
CA PRO A 372 47.49 -15.41 23.39
C PRO A 372 48.03 -14.03 23.79
N HIS A 373 47.66 -12.99 23.03
CA HIS A 373 47.65 -11.62 23.54
C HIS A 373 46.21 -11.16 23.72
N HIS A 374 45.74 -11.27 24.97
CA HIS A 374 44.59 -10.53 25.47
C HIS A 374 45.01 -9.08 25.75
N ARG A 375 44.30 -8.10 25.15
CA ARG A 375 43.63 -7.03 25.91
C ARG A 375 42.78 -6.13 24.99
N SER A 376 41.54 -5.98 25.45
CA SER A 376 40.49 -5.01 25.18
C SER A 376 40.90 -3.67 24.53
N ARG A 377 40.33 -3.39 23.35
CA ARG A 377 40.08 -2.04 22.83
C ARG A 377 38.61 -1.70 23.05
N GLN A 378 38.29 -1.08 24.17
CA GLN A 378 37.07 -0.29 24.36
C GLN A 378 37.26 0.54 25.64
N GLN A 379 38.03 1.62 25.50
CA GLN A 379 38.13 2.78 26.39
C GLN A 379 39.30 3.60 25.83
N GLU A 380 39.02 4.57 24.95
CA GLU A 380 39.87 5.73 24.60
C GLU A 380 39.32 6.39 23.33
N THR A 381 38.13 6.99 23.45
CA THR A 381 37.69 8.08 22.57
C THR A 381 36.80 9.02 23.39
N ALA A 382 37.41 9.62 24.42
CA ALA A 382 36.96 10.83 25.10
C ALA A 382 38.25 11.51 25.55
N HIS A 383 38.38 12.82 25.28
CA HIS A 383 39.60 13.66 25.32
C HIS A 383 40.31 13.82 23.97
N TRP A 384 39.65 14.50 23.03
CA TRP A 384 40.32 15.23 21.95
C TRP A 384 39.52 16.49 21.56
N ILE A 385 39.05 17.22 22.57
CA ILE A 385 38.63 18.63 22.48
C ILE A 385 39.10 19.28 23.78
N GLU A 386 40.36 19.72 23.85
CA GLU A 386 40.80 20.76 24.80
C GLU A 386 42.15 21.42 24.44
N ASP A 387 42.98 20.85 23.57
CA ASP A 387 44.32 21.43 23.30
C ASP A 387 44.42 22.40 22.09
N VAL A 388 43.29 22.92 21.59
CA VAL A 388 43.29 24.01 20.58
C VAL A 388 43.38 25.42 21.22
N ILE A 389 43.48 25.51 22.55
CA ILE A 389 43.68 26.79 23.26
C ILE A 389 44.97 26.71 24.09
N ARG A 390 46.12 26.86 23.41
CA ARG A 390 47.37 27.47 23.92
C ARG A 390 48.42 27.37 22.81
N GLY A 391 48.60 28.48 22.09
CA GLY A 391 49.73 28.62 21.19
C GLY A 391 51.03 28.59 21.98
N ASP A 392 52.05 27.91 21.46
CA ASP A 392 53.24 28.61 21.02
C ASP A 392 54.06 27.74 20.07
N SER A 393 54.75 28.43 19.19
CA SER A 393 55.48 27.99 18.02
C SER A 393 56.95 27.72 18.34
N GLY A 394 57.54 26.66 17.79
CA GLY A 394 58.96 26.38 17.98
C GLY A 394 59.55 25.33 17.05
N ARG A 395 60.28 25.81 16.03
CA ARG A 395 61.34 25.18 15.21
C ARG A 395 60.91 24.06 14.25
N ALA A 396 60.81 24.31 12.95
CA ALA A 396 61.84 24.65 11.94
C ALA A 396 62.57 23.43 11.35
N GLY A 397 62.25 23.17 10.07
CA GLY A 397 63.23 22.88 9.01
C GLY A 397 63.56 21.40 8.76
N GLN A 398 63.09 20.86 7.63
CA GLN A 398 63.87 20.81 6.37
C GLN A 398 63.08 20.05 5.27
N THR A 399 62.87 20.73 4.16
CA THR A 399 62.46 20.30 2.80
C THR A 399 63.73 19.95 1.96
N PRO A 400 63.66 19.62 0.65
CA PRO A 400 62.79 18.78 -0.22
C PRO A 400 63.74 17.88 -1.11
N PRO A 401 63.56 17.54 -2.42
CA PRO A 401 62.41 17.53 -3.39
C PRO A 401 62.23 16.15 -4.11
N SER A 402 61.05 15.78 -4.63
CA SER A 402 60.44 15.99 -5.97
C SER A 402 61.32 15.70 -7.21
N GLU A 403 60.86 14.80 -8.09
CA GLU A 403 60.88 15.01 -9.55
C GLU A 403 59.98 14.01 -10.32
N ALA A 404 59.55 14.44 -11.50
CA ALA A 404 58.53 13.88 -12.38
C ALA A 404 59.11 13.54 -13.77
N HIS A 405 58.37 12.80 -14.63
CA HIS A 405 58.25 12.91 -16.10
C HIS A 405 57.47 11.68 -16.65
N ASP A 406 56.31 11.80 -17.32
CA ASP A 406 55.98 12.17 -18.73
C ASP A 406 56.43 11.17 -19.82
N SER A 407 55.46 10.64 -20.60
CA SER A 407 55.49 10.57 -22.10
C SER A 407 54.32 9.79 -22.77
N ARG A 408 53.47 10.55 -23.47
CA ARG A 408 52.81 10.41 -24.82
C ARG A 408 52.70 9.06 -25.60
N ARG A 409 51.44 8.66 -25.94
CA ARG A 409 50.72 8.43 -27.27
C ARG A 409 51.35 7.57 -28.42
N PRO A 410 50.63 7.13 -29.52
CA PRO A 410 49.20 7.29 -29.97
C PRO A 410 48.48 6.14 -30.81
N VAL A 411 47.15 6.33 -31.07
CA VAL A 411 46.31 6.14 -32.32
C VAL A 411 46.00 4.74 -32.95
N SER A 412 44.71 4.40 -33.15
CA SER A 412 44.00 4.36 -34.47
C SER A 412 42.52 3.92 -34.37
N SER A 413 41.74 4.27 -35.40
CA SER A 413 40.28 4.24 -35.55
C SER A 413 39.89 3.44 -36.79
N GLU A 414 38.69 2.84 -36.85
CA GLU A 414 37.90 2.78 -38.10
C GLU A 414 36.43 2.37 -37.89
N ARG A 415 35.59 2.84 -38.81
CA ARG A 415 34.13 2.81 -38.87
C ARG A 415 33.78 2.40 -40.30
N GLN A 416 32.78 1.54 -40.53
CA GLN A 416 32.09 1.47 -41.82
C GLN A 416 30.67 0.90 -41.71
N SER A 417 29.87 1.26 -42.70
CA SER A 417 28.39 1.27 -42.82
C SER A 417 28.00 0.72 -44.19
N ARG A 418 26.74 0.22 -44.38
CA ARG A 418 25.83 0.43 -45.55
C ARG A 418 24.72 -0.66 -45.70
N THR A 419 23.43 -0.28 -45.74
CA THR A 419 22.43 -0.30 -46.88
C THR A 419 21.75 -1.67 -47.14
N GLU A 420 20.57 -1.87 -47.76
CA GLU A 420 19.24 -1.22 -48.00
C GLU A 420 18.51 -2.10 -49.07
N GLY A 421 17.17 -2.05 -49.21
CA GLY A 421 16.41 -2.57 -50.38
C GLY A 421 15.19 -3.44 -49.98
N SER A 422 13.91 -3.06 -50.06
CA SER A 422 13.02 -2.51 -51.14
C SER A 422 12.22 -3.61 -51.89
N GLY A 423 10.90 -3.40 -52.06
CA GLY A 423 10.04 -4.19 -52.96
C GLY A 423 8.54 -4.23 -52.60
N THR A 424 7.70 -3.64 -53.46
CA THR A 424 6.28 -3.24 -53.28
C THR A 424 5.26 -4.23 -53.92
N PRO A 425 4.01 -3.87 -54.35
CA PRO A 425 2.75 -4.33 -53.72
C PRO A 425 1.77 -5.02 -54.70
N PHE A 426 0.62 -5.53 -54.22
CA PHE A 426 -0.55 -5.81 -55.09
C PHE A 426 -1.91 -5.62 -54.35
N SER A 427 -2.76 -4.85 -55.01
CA SER A 427 -4.25 -4.82 -55.00
C SER A 427 -4.63 -4.76 -56.51
N PRO A 428 -5.89 -4.92 -56.99
CA PRO A 428 -7.16 -4.54 -56.34
C PRO A 428 -8.41 -5.38 -56.77
N ALA A 429 -9.60 -4.78 -56.55
CA ALA A 429 -10.89 -4.90 -57.28
C ALA A 429 -12.02 -5.66 -56.53
N PHE A 430 -13.03 -4.97 -55.98
CA PHE A 430 -14.19 -4.25 -56.57
C PHE A 430 -15.41 -5.17 -56.82
N SER A 431 -16.53 -4.89 -56.14
CA SER A 431 -17.85 -4.69 -56.75
C SER A 431 -18.88 -4.24 -55.71
N LEU A 432 -19.62 -3.18 -56.06
CA LEU A 432 -20.82 -2.68 -55.37
C LEU A 432 -22.04 -3.54 -55.71
N ASP A 433 -23.02 -3.61 -54.80
CA ASP A 433 -24.40 -3.23 -55.17
C ASP A 433 -25.22 -2.73 -53.96
N LYS A 434 -26.16 -1.84 -54.27
CA LYS A 434 -27.00 -1.00 -53.39
C LYS A 434 -28.31 -1.73 -53.07
N SER A 435 -28.83 -1.56 -51.85
CA SER A 435 -30.13 -0.89 -51.61
C SER A 435 -30.70 -1.08 -50.19
N THR A 436 -30.86 0.07 -49.52
CA THR A 436 -31.96 0.52 -48.64
C THR A 436 -32.34 -0.18 -47.31
N LEU A 437 -32.10 0.61 -46.25
CA LEU A 437 -33.02 1.02 -45.17
C LEU A 437 -33.50 -0.01 -44.14
N SER A 438 -32.86 -0.02 -42.98
CA SER A 438 -33.38 0.66 -41.77
C SER A 438 -32.74 0.07 -40.50
N GLY A 439 -32.12 0.96 -39.70
CA GLY A 439 -32.31 0.94 -38.26
C GLY A 439 -31.57 -0.11 -37.42
N ARG A 440 -30.40 0.31 -36.92
CA ARG A 440 -29.78 -0.05 -35.63
C ARG A 440 -29.44 -1.53 -35.40
N LEU A 441 -28.14 -1.81 -35.54
CA LEU A 441 -27.50 -2.93 -34.85
C LEU A 441 -26.28 -2.47 -34.05
N THR A 442 -26.33 -2.94 -32.82
CA THR A 442 -25.29 -3.17 -31.84
C THR A 442 -24.08 -3.96 -32.34
N PHE A 443 -22.95 -3.69 -31.68
CA PHE A 443 -21.81 -4.55 -31.32
C PHE A 443 -20.73 -4.94 -32.35
N THR A 444 -19.51 -4.90 -31.79
CA THR A 444 -18.27 -5.65 -32.08
C THR A 444 -17.50 -5.36 -33.37
N ALA A 445 -16.21 -5.03 -33.20
CA ALA A 445 -15.14 -5.67 -33.96
C ALA A 445 -13.80 -5.56 -33.22
N ASN A 446 -13.04 -6.65 -33.31
CA ASN A 446 -11.71 -6.89 -32.77
C ASN A 446 -10.70 -6.87 -33.95
N ALA A 447 -9.42 -6.67 -33.63
CA ALA A 447 -8.19 -7.08 -34.37
C ALA A 447 -7.50 -6.12 -35.39
N GLN A 448 -6.19 -5.86 -35.10
CA GLN A 448 -4.97 -5.95 -35.95
C GLN A 448 -4.85 -5.07 -37.23
N PHE A 449 -3.72 -4.50 -37.71
CA PHE A 449 -2.32 -4.25 -37.29
C PHE A 449 -1.65 -3.35 -38.39
N LEU A 450 -0.70 -2.46 -38.01
CA LEU A 450 0.42 -1.82 -38.78
C LEU A 450 0.24 -0.82 -39.97
N GLN A 451 0.79 0.39 -39.71
CA GLN A 451 1.80 1.16 -40.46
C GLN A 451 1.42 2.24 -41.51
N LEU A 452 1.77 3.50 -41.16
CA LEU A 452 2.61 4.49 -41.88
C LEU A 452 2.04 5.92 -41.81
N PHE A 453 2.92 6.81 -41.33
CA PHE A 453 3.07 8.26 -41.54
C PHE A 453 3.33 9.00 -40.23
N THR A 454 4.59 9.01 -39.83
CA THR A 454 5.19 10.18 -39.18
C THR A 454 5.32 11.30 -40.21
N PRO A 455 4.88 12.52 -39.89
CA PRO A 455 5.61 13.71 -40.27
C PRO A 455 6.36 14.25 -39.05
N HIS A 456 7.59 14.67 -39.32
CA HIS A 456 8.46 15.40 -38.42
C HIS A 456 7.73 16.54 -37.68
N ILE A 457 7.81 16.54 -36.35
CA ILE A 457 7.73 17.78 -35.58
C ILE A 457 9.16 18.21 -35.25
N ARG A 458 9.57 19.28 -35.93
CA ARG A 458 10.70 20.14 -35.56
C ARG A 458 10.33 20.86 -34.27
N GLY A 459 11.17 20.77 -33.26
CA GLY A 459 11.03 21.54 -32.03
C GLY A 459 11.86 20.95 -30.91
N THR A 460 13.17 21.18 -30.92
CA THR A 460 14.03 20.96 -29.75
C THR A 460 13.66 21.96 -28.66
N ALA A 461 12.68 21.63 -27.82
CA ALA A 461 12.49 22.30 -26.54
C ALA A 461 13.48 21.69 -25.53
N ALA A 462 14.32 22.52 -24.91
CA ALA A 462 15.20 22.09 -23.85
C ALA A 462 14.37 21.65 -22.64
N LEU A 463 14.21 20.34 -22.45
CA LEU A 463 13.65 19.80 -21.21
C LEU A 463 14.67 19.96 -20.10
N SER A 464 14.38 20.82 -19.12
CA SER A 464 15.05 20.78 -17.83
C SER A 464 14.21 19.91 -16.89
N THR A 465 14.70 18.71 -16.61
CA THR A 465 14.11 17.80 -15.63
C THR A 465 15.07 17.66 -14.47
N THR A 466 14.61 17.96 -13.25
CA THR A 466 15.43 17.76 -12.04
C THR A 466 14.74 16.76 -11.13
N THR A 467 15.48 15.74 -10.71
CA THR A 467 15.08 14.81 -9.65
C THR A 467 16.08 14.95 -8.52
N GLY A 468 15.59 15.02 -7.27
CA GLY A 468 16.45 15.20 -6.12
C GLY A 468 15.88 14.61 -4.84
N LEU A 469 16.77 14.41 -3.87
CA LEU A 469 16.43 14.08 -2.49
C LEU A 469 16.62 15.33 -1.65
N GLU A 470 15.57 15.77 -0.96
CA GLU A 470 15.68 16.88 0.01
C GLU A 470 15.48 16.34 1.43
N ARG A 471 16.49 16.54 2.29
CA ARG A 471 16.41 16.18 3.72
C ARG A 471 15.99 17.40 4.52
N ARG A 472 14.72 17.47 4.93
CA ARG A 472 14.25 18.54 5.84
C ARG A 472 14.59 18.20 7.30
N ASN A 473 15.45 19.00 7.92
CA ASN A 473 15.67 19.00 9.36
C ASN A 473 14.59 19.86 10.04
N LYS A 474 13.72 19.25 10.85
CA LYS A 474 12.87 20.00 11.80
C LYS A 474 13.73 20.39 13.01
N THR A 475 13.94 21.68 13.23
CA THR A 475 14.51 22.22 14.48
C THR A 475 13.52 22.03 15.63
N GLY A 476 13.96 21.41 16.72
CA GLY A 476 13.13 21.01 17.87
C GLY A 476 13.52 19.63 18.39
N SER A 477 13.82 19.55 19.68
CA SER A 477 14.53 18.46 20.37
C SER A 477 13.74 17.15 20.53
N SER A 478 14.49 16.05 20.68
CA SER A 478 14.12 14.64 20.92
C SER A 478 13.81 13.75 19.70
N HIS A 479 14.79 12.90 19.38
CA HIS A 479 14.78 11.69 18.53
C HIS A 479 13.99 11.79 17.19
N ARG A 480 14.69 12.24 16.15
CA ARG A 480 14.16 12.45 14.79
C ARG A 480 13.99 11.15 13.99
N HIS A 481 12.76 10.81 13.62
CA HIS A 481 12.49 10.05 12.39
C HIS A 481 12.72 10.97 11.18
N THR A 482 13.70 10.66 10.34
CA THR A 482 13.92 11.35 9.07
C THR A 482 12.93 10.82 8.02
N THR A 483 11.96 11.62 7.61
CA THR A 483 11.12 11.31 6.45
C THR A 483 11.88 11.72 5.19
N THR A 484 12.22 10.76 4.34
CA THR A 484 12.83 11.02 3.02
C THR A 484 11.74 11.53 2.07
N MET A 485 11.87 12.75 1.57
CA MET A 485 10.99 13.30 0.53
C MET A 485 11.74 13.24 -0.80
N LYS A 486 11.12 12.64 -1.82
CA LYS A 486 11.58 12.74 -3.20
C LYS A 486 10.75 13.81 -3.90
N TYR A 487 11.40 14.67 -4.68
CA TYR A 487 10.70 15.63 -5.51
C TYR A 487 11.02 15.40 -6.99
N PHE A 488 10.01 15.60 -7.83
CA PHE A 488 10.12 15.67 -9.27
C PHE A 488 9.68 17.07 -9.70
N GLN A 489 10.46 17.71 -10.57
CA GLN A 489 10.08 18.99 -11.16
C GLN A 489 10.40 19.01 -12.64
N GLN A 490 9.45 19.50 -13.43
CA GLN A 490 9.64 19.79 -14.85
C GLN A 490 9.00 21.13 -15.23
N THR A 491 9.57 21.76 -16.25
CA THR A 491 9.04 22.96 -16.89
C THR A 491 9.01 22.76 -18.39
N VAL A 492 7.89 23.11 -19.02
CA VAL A 492 7.63 22.97 -20.46
C VAL A 492 6.77 24.14 -20.90
N ASP A 493 7.00 24.66 -22.11
CA ASP A 493 6.12 25.67 -22.70
C ASP A 493 5.13 25.02 -23.67
N PHE A 494 3.86 25.44 -23.60
CA PHE A 494 2.81 25.12 -24.57
C PHE A 494 2.71 26.24 -25.61
N ASP A 495 2.62 25.89 -26.89
CA ASP A 495 2.46 26.84 -28.01
C ASP A 495 0.99 27.31 -28.17
N TYR A 496 0.37 27.67 -27.03
CA TYR A 496 -1.01 28.09 -26.89
C TYR A 496 -1.13 29.24 -25.89
N THR A 497 -2.09 30.13 -26.11
CA THR A 497 -2.32 31.25 -25.19
C THR A 497 -2.82 30.72 -23.85
N TRP A 498 -2.65 31.53 -22.80
CA TRP A 498 -3.09 31.14 -21.47
C TRP A 498 -4.62 30.91 -21.40
N GLU A 499 -5.40 31.65 -22.18
CA GLU A 499 -6.85 31.50 -22.30
C GLU A 499 -7.22 30.16 -22.93
N GLU A 500 -6.53 29.75 -24.00
CA GLU A 500 -6.72 28.44 -24.63
C GLU A 500 -6.41 27.32 -23.63
N VAL A 501 -5.28 27.43 -22.92
CA VAL A 501 -4.82 26.45 -21.94
C VAL A 501 -5.74 26.35 -20.74
N SER A 502 -6.07 27.47 -20.10
CA SER A 502 -6.90 27.50 -18.90
C SER A 502 -8.33 27.04 -19.17
N THR A 503 -8.89 27.37 -20.33
CA THR A 503 -10.23 26.92 -20.75
C THR A 503 -10.25 25.42 -21.05
N SER A 504 -9.22 24.92 -21.74
CA SER A 504 -9.13 23.51 -22.13
C SER A 504 -8.88 22.58 -20.95
N ASN A 505 -8.31 23.09 -19.84
CA ASN A 505 -8.05 22.30 -18.64
C ASN A 505 -9.32 21.63 -18.08
N TRP A 506 -10.46 22.31 -18.16
CA TRP A 506 -11.74 21.74 -17.71
C TRP A 506 -12.19 20.51 -18.50
N ARG A 507 -11.69 20.35 -19.73
CA ARG A 507 -11.99 19.23 -20.64
C ARG A 507 -10.82 18.27 -20.80
N LYS A 508 -9.81 18.37 -19.95
CA LYS A 508 -8.59 17.54 -19.96
C LYS A 508 -8.90 16.05 -19.98
N TYR A 509 -9.98 15.59 -19.35
CA TYR A 509 -10.37 14.18 -19.25
C TYR A 509 -11.64 13.85 -20.06
N GLY A 510 -11.84 14.49 -21.21
CA GLY A 510 -12.98 14.23 -22.08
C GLY A 510 -12.87 12.89 -22.84
N PRO A 511 -13.96 12.41 -23.46
CA PRO A 511 -14.01 11.13 -24.19
C PRO A 511 -13.06 11.06 -25.40
N TRP A 512 -12.58 12.22 -25.87
CA TRP A 512 -11.62 12.36 -26.96
C TRP A 512 -10.16 12.26 -26.49
N ASN A 513 -9.88 12.20 -25.18
CA ASN A 513 -8.52 12.06 -24.64
C ASN A 513 -8.12 10.58 -24.44
N GLU A 514 -7.73 9.93 -25.53
CA GLU A 514 -7.25 8.54 -25.56
C GLU A 514 -5.94 8.29 -24.78
N LYS A 515 -5.23 9.35 -24.37
CA LYS A 515 -3.95 9.23 -23.65
C LYS A 515 -4.12 9.06 -22.14
N THR A 516 -5.30 9.34 -21.60
CA THR A 516 -5.61 9.17 -20.18
C THR A 516 -6.79 8.19 -19.95
N PRO A 517 -6.76 6.97 -20.51
CA PRO A 517 -7.88 6.02 -20.41
C PRO A 517 -8.07 5.47 -18.99
N HIS A 518 -7.09 5.69 -18.13
CA HIS A 518 -7.14 5.34 -16.72
C HIS A 518 -8.03 6.30 -15.93
N VAL A 519 -8.33 7.52 -16.41
CA VAL A 519 -9.26 8.42 -15.70
C VAL A 519 -10.68 8.06 -16.12
N ILE A 520 -11.47 7.54 -15.19
CA ILE A 520 -12.81 6.99 -15.50
C ILE A 520 -13.95 7.91 -15.03
N ALA A 521 -13.70 8.81 -14.08
CA ALA A 521 -14.68 9.82 -13.65
C ALA A 521 -13.99 11.08 -13.13
N VAL A 522 -14.65 12.22 -13.30
CA VAL A 522 -14.22 13.53 -12.79
C VAL A 522 -15.47 14.28 -12.32
N ASP A 523 -15.61 14.41 -11.02
CA ASP A 523 -16.74 15.06 -10.37
C ASP A 523 -16.32 16.43 -9.83
N THR A 524 -17.14 17.46 -10.05
CA THR A 524 -16.92 18.77 -9.43
C THR A 524 -17.65 18.80 -8.09
N LEU A 525 -16.89 18.84 -7.00
CA LEU A 525 -17.43 18.84 -5.64
C LEU A 525 -17.89 20.23 -5.22
N SER A 526 -17.10 21.25 -5.53
CA SER A 526 -17.44 22.65 -5.27
C SER A 526 -16.81 23.57 -6.30
N ARG A 527 -17.46 24.72 -6.54
CA ARG A 527 -16.94 25.78 -7.42
C ARG A 527 -17.49 27.12 -6.96
N ALA A 528 -16.59 28.07 -6.72
CA ALA A 528 -16.96 29.42 -6.32
C ALA A 528 -15.95 30.45 -6.86
N VAL A 529 -16.44 31.65 -7.15
CA VAL A 529 -15.59 32.82 -7.42
C VAL A 529 -15.49 33.62 -6.14
N ASP A 530 -14.27 33.91 -5.70
CA ASP A 530 -14.04 34.81 -4.57
C ASP A 530 -14.44 36.25 -4.97
N PRO A 531 -15.39 36.89 -4.27
CA PRO A 531 -15.91 38.20 -4.65
C PRO A 531 -14.91 39.34 -4.44
N ALA A 532 -13.91 39.17 -3.56
CA ALA A 532 -12.90 40.20 -3.29
C ALA A 532 -11.73 40.12 -4.28
N THR A 533 -11.33 38.92 -4.69
CA THR A 533 -10.15 38.71 -5.55
C THR A 533 -10.48 38.35 -6.99
N GLY A 534 -11.72 37.91 -7.27
CA GLY A 534 -12.13 37.41 -8.59
C GLY A 534 -11.56 36.02 -8.94
N ILE A 535 -10.87 35.36 -8.01
CA ILE A 535 -10.25 34.05 -8.25
C ILE A 535 -11.33 32.97 -8.25
N LEU A 536 -11.36 32.16 -9.31
CA LEU A 536 -12.22 30.98 -9.40
C LEU A 536 -11.53 29.80 -8.72
N ARG A 537 -12.12 29.33 -7.61
CA ARG A 537 -11.71 28.12 -6.91
C ARG A 537 -12.63 26.96 -7.29
N THR A 538 -12.06 25.83 -7.73
CA THR A 538 -12.83 24.60 -8.01
C THR A 538 -12.18 23.41 -7.31
N GLU A 539 -12.98 22.61 -6.62
CA GLU A 539 -12.60 21.32 -6.05
C GLU A 539 -13.19 20.19 -6.90
N ARG A 540 -12.35 19.22 -7.27
CA ARG A 540 -12.74 18.06 -8.07
C ARG A 540 -12.28 16.76 -7.41
N LEU A 541 -13.06 15.71 -7.64
CA LEU A 541 -12.71 14.34 -7.32
C LEU A 541 -12.48 13.59 -8.63
N ILE A 542 -11.27 13.05 -8.80
CA ILE A 542 -10.86 12.34 -10.00
C ILE A 542 -10.73 10.87 -9.62
N THR A 543 -11.48 10.01 -10.32
CA THR A 543 -11.42 8.56 -10.13
C THR A 543 -10.60 7.94 -11.26
N CYS A 544 -9.54 7.24 -10.89
CA CYS A 544 -8.64 6.56 -11.82
C CYS A 544 -8.76 5.04 -11.66
N ARG A 545 -8.84 4.29 -12.75
CA ARG A 545 -8.71 2.84 -12.80
C ARG A 545 -7.42 2.42 -13.50
N GLN A 546 -6.51 1.79 -12.78
CA GLN A 546 -5.23 1.33 -13.33
C GLN A 546 -4.76 0.06 -12.61
N SER A 547 -4.18 -0.88 -13.37
CA SER A 547 -3.66 -2.10 -12.77
C SER A 547 -2.46 -1.79 -11.88
N THR A 548 -2.59 -2.21 -10.63
CA THR A 548 -1.53 -2.08 -9.64
C THR A 548 -0.63 -3.31 -9.75
N PRO A 549 0.71 -3.20 -9.67
CA PRO A 549 1.57 -4.37 -9.69
C PRO A 549 1.13 -5.39 -8.65
N LYS A 550 1.09 -6.67 -9.01
CA LYS A 550 0.60 -7.75 -8.15
C LYS A 550 1.23 -7.72 -6.76
N TRP A 551 2.54 -7.47 -6.66
CA TRP A 551 3.23 -7.36 -5.38
C TRP A 551 2.74 -6.21 -4.49
N ILE A 552 2.26 -5.10 -5.08
CA ILE A 552 1.64 -4.00 -4.33
C ILE A 552 0.20 -4.37 -3.94
N GLN A 553 -0.56 -5.04 -4.81
CA GLN A 553 -1.89 -5.55 -4.50
C GLN A 553 -1.87 -6.55 -3.33
N THR A 554 -0.89 -7.47 -3.32
CA THR A 554 -0.70 -8.48 -2.27
C THR A 554 -0.32 -7.88 -0.92
N ILE A 555 0.35 -6.71 -0.88
CA ILE A 555 0.78 -6.06 0.37
C ILE A 555 -0.27 -5.08 0.88
N LEU A 556 -0.95 -4.35 -0.01
CA LEU A 556 -1.81 -3.24 0.39
C LEU A 556 -3.28 -3.61 0.48
N GLY A 557 -3.71 -4.69 -0.17
CA GLY A 557 -5.12 -4.97 -0.41
C GLY A 557 -5.76 -3.84 -1.23
N GLY A 558 -6.36 -4.12 -2.37
CA GLY A 558 -7.02 -3.02 -3.07
C GLY A 558 -7.43 -3.27 -4.49
N GLN A 559 -8.61 -2.73 -4.77
CA GLN A 559 -9.22 -2.64 -6.08
C GLN A 559 -8.37 -1.80 -7.03
N ASP A 560 -8.53 -2.03 -8.33
CA ASP A 560 -7.81 -1.31 -9.39
C ASP A 560 -8.24 0.17 -9.52
N THR A 561 -8.97 0.72 -8.56
CA THR A 561 -9.53 2.08 -8.58
C THR A 561 -8.94 2.94 -7.45
N SER A 562 -8.45 4.12 -7.79
CA SER A 562 -7.85 5.11 -6.88
C SER A 562 -8.48 6.47 -7.07
N MET A 563 -8.63 7.24 -5.99
CA MET A 563 -9.23 8.57 -6.01
C MET A 563 -8.19 9.67 -5.75
N VAL A 564 -8.30 10.76 -6.48
CA VAL A 564 -7.45 11.95 -6.38
C VAL A 564 -8.32 13.16 -6.12
N TYR A 565 -8.00 13.92 -5.09
CA TYR A 565 -8.61 15.20 -4.80
C TYR A 565 -7.79 16.31 -5.45
N GLU A 566 -8.44 17.16 -6.25
CA GLU A 566 -7.79 18.28 -6.92
C GLU A 566 -8.46 19.59 -6.51
N THR A 567 -7.66 20.58 -6.12
CA THR A 567 -8.10 21.96 -5.96
C THR A 567 -7.43 22.83 -7.02
N SER A 568 -8.21 23.64 -7.74
CA SER A 568 -7.71 24.56 -8.75
C SER A 568 -8.09 26.01 -8.45
N TYR A 569 -7.21 26.93 -8.84
CA TYR A 569 -7.34 28.37 -8.70
C TYR A 569 -7.04 29.02 -10.03
N VAL A 570 -8.02 29.72 -10.61
CA VAL A 570 -7.83 30.56 -11.80
C VAL A 570 -7.86 32.01 -11.38
N ASP A 571 -6.72 32.68 -11.51
CA ASP A 571 -6.57 34.11 -11.34
C ASP A 571 -6.56 34.79 -12.73
N PRO A 572 -7.66 35.46 -13.12
CA PRO A 572 -7.75 36.11 -14.43
C PRO A 572 -6.91 37.39 -14.52
N VAL A 573 -6.58 38.03 -13.39
CA VAL A 573 -5.78 39.27 -13.36
C VAL A 573 -4.31 38.93 -13.54
N ALA A 574 -3.80 37.97 -12.77
CA ALA A 574 -2.43 37.50 -12.87
C ALA A 574 -2.19 36.54 -14.05
N LYS A 575 -3.25 36.18 -14.80
CA LYS A 575 -3.26 35.11 -15.82
C LYS A 575 -2.53 33.86 -15.31
N LYS A 576 -2.99 33.33 -14.18
CA LYS A 576 -2.37 32.19 -13.52
C LYS A 576 -3.41 31.13 -13.21
N LEU A 577 -3.18 29.91 -13.70
CA LEU A 577 -3.93 28.73 -13.30
C LEU A 577 -3.02 27.84 -12.44
N THR A 578 -3.45 27.55 -11.21
CA THR A 578 -2.75 26.65 -10.28
C THR A 578 -3.65 25.46 -9.99
N LEU A 579 -3.14 24.24 -10.14
CA LEU A 579 -3.82 23.01 -9.73
C LEU A 579 -2.98 22.29 -8.68
N CYS A 580 -3.62 21.86 -7.61
CA CYS A 580 -3.03 21.11 -6.52
C CYS A 580 -3.78 19.79 -6.39
N SER A 581 -3.14 18.69 -6.75
CA SER A 581 -3.71 17.34 -6.69
C SER A 581 -3.07 16.54 -5.56
N MET A 582 -3.87 15.75 -4.86
CA MET A 582 -3.39 14.80 -3.85
C MET A 582 -4.16 13.48 -3.96
N ASN A 583 -3.46 12.35 -3.82
CA ASN A 583 -4.16 11.07 -3.74
C ASN A 583 -4.93 10.99 -2.41
N MET A 584 -6.16 10.49 -2.47
CA MET A 584 -6.97 10.17 -1.28
C MET A 584 -6.80 8.70 -0.91
N THR A 585 -6.93 7.82 -1.91
CA THR A 585 -6.68 6.38 -1.75
C THR A 585 -5.19 6.15 -1.48
N TRP A 586 -4.89 5.29 -0.50
CA TRP A 586 -3.53 4.96 -0.03
C TRP A 586 -2.73 6.14 0.55
N SER A 587 -3.38 7.25 0.91
CA SER A 587 -2.70 8.44 1.45
C SER A 587 -1.95 8.19 2.77
N ASP A 588 -2.33 7.17 3.53
CA ASP A 588 -1.64 6.71 4.75
C ASP A 588 -0.34 5.93 4.48
N LEU A 589 -0.16 5.44 3.26
CA LEU A 589 0.99 4.62 2.85
C LEU A 589 1.95 5.41 1.96
N LEU A 590 1.38 6.17 1.04
CA LEU A 590 2.07 6.94 0.02
C LEU A 590 1.29 8.23 -0.21
N ASN A 591 1.88 9.35 0.14
CA ASN A 591 1.34 10.66 -0.15
C ASN A 591 2.03 11.24 -1.38
N VAL A 592 1.26 11.48 -2.43
CA VAL A 592 1.68 12.16 -3.66
C VAL A 592 0.92 13.47 -3.73
N ARG A 593 1.66 14.58 -3.63
CA ARG A 593 1.13 15.92 -3.84
C ARG A 593 1.73 16.50 -5.11
N GLU A 594 0.88 16.88 -6.04
CA GLU A 594 1.28 17.48 -7.31
C GLU A 594 0.76 18.91 -7.39
N THR A 595 1.63 19.83 -7.79
CA THR A 595 1.28 21.21 -8.09
C THR A 595 1.64 21.51 -9.54
N CYS A 596 0.65 21.92 -10.32
CA CYS A 596 0.78 22.38 -11.69
C CYS A 596 0.46 23.87 -11.78
N ILE A 597 1.31 24.64 -12.46
CA ILE A 597 1.14 26.08 -12.65
C ILE A 597 1.23 26.39 -14.15
N TYR A 598 0.25 27.13 -14.67
CA TYR A 598 0.20 27.63 -16.04
C TYR A 598 0.18 29.17 -16.02
N GLN A 599 1.12 29.79 -16.72
CA GLN A 599 1.22 31.26 -16.85
C GLN A 599 1.77 31.65 -18.23
N PRO A 600 1.45 32.83 -18.77
CA PRO A 600 2.06 33.32 -20.00
C PRO A 600 3.60 33.35 -19.91
N VAL A 601 4.28 32.97 -20.99
CA VAL A 601 5.74 33.16 -21.08
C VAL A 601 6.02 34.65 -21.23
N ALA A 602 6.81 35.24 -20.33
CA ALA A 602 7.06 36.68 -20.30
C ALA A 602 7.59 37.25 -21.64
N ALA A 603 8.37 36.46 -22.38
CA ALA A 603 8.92 36.84 -23.69
C ALA A 603 8.00 36.49 -24.88
N SER A 604 6.91 35.75 -24.69
CA SER A 604 6.03 35.27 -25.75
C SER A 604 4.61 35.04 -25.21
N PRO A 605 3.74 36.07 -25.20
CA PRO A 605 2.39 35.99 -24.64
C PRO A 605 1.48 34.94 -25.31
N ASP A 606 1.80 34.55 -26.54
CA ASP A 606 1.11 33.49 -27.29
C ASP A 606 1.47 32.08 -26.82
N LYS A 607 2.38 31.97 -25.84
CA LYS A 607 2.80 30.71 -25.22
C LYS A 607 2.49 30.70 -23.73
N THR A 608 2.27 29.50 -23.20
CA THR A 608 1.99 29.28 -21.78
C THR A 608 3.08 28.40 -21.17
N ALA A 609 3.83 28.95 -20.22
CA ALA A 609 4.74 28.20 -19.37
C ALA A 609 3.95 27.28 -18.44
N PHE A 610 4.30 26.00 -18.45
CA PHE A 610 3.79 24.97 -17.55
C PHE A 610 4.90 24.50 -16.63
N THR A 611 4.67 24.64 -15.32
CA THR A 611 5.55 24.12 -14.28
C THR A 611 4.81 23.07 -13.48
N GLN A 612 5.40 21.88 -13.37
CA GLN A 612 4.87 20.77 -12.58
C GLN A 612 5.88 20.40 -11.51
N ARG A 613 5.40 20.31 -10.28
CA ARG A 613 6.16 19.83 -9.13
C ARG A 613 5.37 18.73 -8.45
N ALA A 614 6.04 17.61 -8.16
CA ALA A 614 5.45 16.53 -7.39
C ALA A 614 6.32 16.22 -6.18
N GLU A 615 5.67 16.11 -5.03
CA GLU A 615 6.26 15.74 -3.75
C GLU A 615 5.72 14.36 -3.39
N ILE A 616 6.62 13.39 -3.26
CA ILE A 616 6.28 12.00 -2.96
C ILE A 616 6.85 11.66 -1.58
N THR A 617 5.95 11.26 -0.68
CA THR A 617 6.27 10.89 0.70
C THR A 617 5.76 9.48 0.98
N ALA A 618 6.66 8.52 1.18
CA ALA A 618 6.31 7.19 1.64
C ALA A 618 6.23 7.16 3.18
N LEU A 619 5.09 6.76 3.72
CA LEU A 619 4.78 6.79 5.16
C LEU A 619 4.93 5.41 5.84
N CYS A 620 5.43 4.40 5.12
CA CYS A 620 5.72 3.07 5.67
C CYS A 620 6.90 3.10 6.67
N GLY A 621 6.59 3.33 7.94
CA GLY A 621 7.52 3.11 9.05
C GLY A 621 7.80 1.61 9.26
N GLY A 622 9.06 1.23 9.38
CA GLY A 622 9.47 -0.14 9.80
C GLY A 622 9.94 -1.09 8.70
N TRP A 623 9.66 -0.82 7.42
CA TRP A 623 9.97 -1.75 6.31
C TRP A 623 10.86 -1.10 5.25
N GLN A 624 12.13 -0.85 5.59
CA GLN A 624 13.06 -0.07 4.76
C GLN A 624 13.20 -0.59 3.31
N LYS A 625 13.03 -1.90 3.07
CA LYS A 625 13.10 -2.51 1.72
C LYS A 625 11.83 -2.26 0.90
N ILE A 626 10.65 -2.36 1.52
CA ILE A 626 9.36 -2.10 0.86
C ILE A 626 9.25 -0.62 0.51
N LYS A 627 9.72 0.26 1.40
CA LYS A 627 9.81 1.70 1.18
C LYS A 627 10.57 2.04 -0.09
N ASN A 628 11.76 1.48 -0.29
CA ASN A 628 12.57 1.79 -1.47
C ASN A 628 11.91 1.31 -2.78
N SER A 629 11.27 0.14 -2.78
CA SER A 629 10.57 -0.39 -3.96
C SER A 629 9.31 0.39 -4.30
N ILE A 630 8.50 0.76 -3.30
CA ILE A 630 7.30 1.60 -3.51
C ILE A 630 7.70 2.99 -3.98
N GLU A 631 8.72 3.60 -3.35
CA GLU A 631 9.21 4.92 -3.76
C GLU A 631 9.74 4.91 -5.19
N GLN A 632 10.52 3.88 -5.58
CA GLN A 632 11.07 3.78 -6.93
C GLN A 632 9.96 3.56 -7.97
N PHE A 633 9.05 2.61 -7.71
CA PHE A 633 7.89 2.37 -8.56
C PHE A 633 7.03 3.64 -8.73
N THR A 634 6.81 4.39 -7.64
CA THR A 634 6.01 5.61 -7.67
C THR A 634 6.69 6.70 -8.49
N VAL A 635 8.00 6.90 -8.33
CA VAL A 635 8.74 7.88 -9.12
C VAL A 635 8.71 7.54 -10.62
N GLU A 636 8.96 6.28 -10.98
CA GLU A 636 8.91 5.82 -12.37
C GLU A 636 7.50 5.98 -12.96
N ARG A 637 6.46 5.63 -12.20
CA ARG A 637 5.07 5.83 -12.63
C ARG A 637 4.68 7.28 -12.74
N PHE A 638 5.14 8.12 -11.82
CA PHE A 638 4.88 9.55 -11.88
C PHE A 638 5.51 10.16 -13.13
N GLN A 639 6.74 9.81 -13.46
CA GLN A 639 7.40 10.25 -14.69
C GLN A 639 6.63 9.81 -15.96
N GLN A 640 6.19 8.55 -16.00
CA GLN A 640 5.39 8.04 -17.12
C GLN A 640 4.03 8.74 -17.24
N ASN A 641 3.36 8.99 -16.11
CA ASN A 641 2.06 9.66 -16.07
C ASN A 641 2.18 11.16 -16.41
N ALA A 642 3.25 11.83 -15.99
CA ALA A 642 3.52 13.22 -16.34
C ALA A 642 3.73 13.39 -17.85
N ALA A 643 4.49 12.48 -18.49
CA ALA A 643 4.68 12.48 -19.94
C ALA A 643 3.36 12.23 -20.70
N LYS A 644 2.60 11.20 -20.31
CA LYS A 644 1.29 10.90 -20.92
C LYS A 644 0.25 11.99 -20.68
N GLY A 645 0.27 12.61 -19.50
CA GLY A 645 -0.61 13.72 -19.14
C GLY A 645 -0.36 14.95 -20.01
N LYS A 646 0.91 15.24 -20.35
CA LYS A 646 1.27 16.28 -21.32
C LYS A 646 0.76 15.94 -22.72
N GLU A 647 1.05 14.75 -23.24
CA GLU A 647 0.57 14.32 -24.56
C GLU A 647 -0.95 14.39 -24.69
N GLY A 648 -1.67 13.91 -23.67
CA GLY A 648 -3.13 13.95 -23.66
C GLY A 648 -3.67 15.38 -23.64
N PHE A 649 -3.03 16.28 -22.88
CA PHE A 649 -3.46 17.66 -22.83
C PHE A 649 -3.16 18.42 -24.13
N GLU A 650 -2.03 18.15 -24.77
CA GLU A 650 -1.70 18.67 -26.10
C GLU A 650 -2.78 18.31 -27.13
N MET A 651 -3.24 17.06 -27.13
CA MET A 651 -4.31 16.60 -28.01
C MET A 651 -5.66 17.30 -27.75
N VAL A 652 -5.96 17.60 -26.48
CA VAL A 652 -7.14 18.39 -26.11
C VAL A 652 -7.03 19.82 -26.65
N LEU A 653 -5.85 20.44 -26.57
CA LEU A 653 -5.61 21.79 -27.08
C LEU A 653 -5.71 21.86 -28.60
N GLU A 654 -5.13 20.89 -29.31
CA GLU A 654 -5.24 20.78 -30.77
C GLU A 654 -6.70 20.62 -31.20
N ARG A 655 -7.45 19.73 -30.52
CA ARG A 655 -8.87 19.52 -30.81
C ARG A 655 -9.71 20.76 -30.50
N ALA A 656 -9.41 21.48 -29.43
CA ALA A 656 -10.08 22.74 -29.10
C ALA A 656 -9.88 23.77 -30.23
N ARG A 657 -8.66 23.93 -30.75
CA ARG A 657 -8.39 24.82 -31.88
C ARG A 657 -9.17 24.43 -33.14
N GLN A 658 -9.23 23.14 -33.48
CA GLN A 658 -10.02 22.64 -34.60
C GLN A 658 -11.51 22.99 -34.44
N VAL A 659 -12.10 22.69 -33.28
CA VAL A 659 -13.52 22.98 -33.00
C VAL A 659 -13.80 24.48 -33.05
N PHE A 660 -12.93 25.33 -32.50
CA PHE A 660 -13.08 26.78 -32.57
C PHE A 660 -12.92 27.32 -34.01
N GLN A 661 -12.09 26.70 -34.85
CA GLN A 661 -12.01 27.03 -36.27
C GLN A 661 -13.30 26.66 -37.01
N GLU A 662 -13.78 25.43 -36.86
CA GLU A 662 -15.03 24.95 -37.46
C GLU A 662 -16.23 25.82 -37.05
N GLN A 663 -16.36 26.16 -35.76
CA GLN A 663 -17.43 27.05 -35.28
C GLN A 663 -17.36 28.44 -35.91
N ARG A 664 -16.16 29.01 -36.08
CA ARG A 664 -15.99 30.31 -36.76
C ARG A 664 -16.36 30.22 -38.23
N GLU A 665 -16.07 29.12 -38.90
CA GLU A 665 -16.48 28.91 -40.29
C GLU A 665 -17.99 28.77 -40.41
N ILE A 666 -18.64 28.01 -39.52
CA ILE A 666 -20.11 27.91 -39.45
C ILE A 666 -20.75 29.27 -39.22
N LEU A 667 -20.23 30.07 -38.28
CA LEU A 667 -20.74 31.43 -38.01
C LEU A 667 -20.55 32.36 -39.22
N LYS A 668 -19.40 32.28 -39.90
CA LYS A 668 -19.17 33.04 -41.15
C LYS A 668 -20.15 32.62 -42.25
N LEU A 669 -20.43 31.32 -42.38
CA LEU A 669 -21.41 30.81 -43.36
C LEU A 669 -22.83 31.24 -43.00
N GLN A 670 -23.21 31.22 -41.73
CA GLN A 670 -24.50 31.71 -41.25
C GLN A 670 -24.66 33.21 -41.49
N GLN A 671 -23.64 34.01 -41.18
CA GLN A 671 -23.64 35.44 -41.46
C GLN A 671 -23.73 35.72 -42.97
N ALA A 672 -22.96 35.01 -43.80
CA ALA A 672 -23.02 35.16 -45.25
C ALA A 672 -24.38 34.74 -45.83
N GLN A 673 -25.03 33.71 -45.29
CA GLN A 673 -26.39 33.32 -45.66
C GLN A 673 -27.42 34.37 -45.25
N GLN A 674 -27.27 34.97 -44.07
CA GLN A 674 -28.15 36.01 -43.56
C GLN A 674 -28.02 37.30 -44.38
N ASP A 675 -26.79 37.70 -44.72
CA ASP A 675 -26.50 38.84 -45.58
C ASP A 675 -27.02 38.60 -47.01
N SER A 676 -26.90 37.39 -47.55
CA SER A 676 -27.47 37.01 -48.86
C SER A 676 -29.00 37.06 -48.86
N GLN A 677 -29.66 36.63 -47.78
CA GLN A 677 -31.11 36.73 -47.64
C GLN A 677 -31.57 38.19 -47.56
N ILE A 678 -30.84 39.05 -46.85
CA ILE A 678 -31.12 40.49 -46.77
C ILE A 678 -30.97 41.14 -48.16
N LEU A 679 -29.90 40.83 -48.90
CA LEU A 679 -29.68 41.34 -50.26
C LEU A 679 -30.73 40.85 -51.27
N ARG A 680 -31.24 39.62 -51.13
CA ARG A 680 -32.37 39.13 -51.95
C ARG A 680 -33.68 39.84 -51.64
N LYS A 681 -33.94 40.15 -50.36
CA LYS A 681 -35.13 40.92 -49.95
C LYS A 681 -35.05 42.40 -50.35
N ALA A 682 -33.85 42.96 -50.51
CA ALA A 682 -33.65 44.34 -50.96
C ALA A 682 -33.70 44.52 -52.50
N LYS A 683 -33.74 43.41 -53.27
CA LYS A 683 -33.85 43.41 -54.75
C LYS A 683 -35.28 43.13 -55.25
N ILE A 684 -36.23 42.92 -54.35
CA ILE A 684 -37.68 42.91 -54.60
C ILE A 684 -38.20 44.25 -54.10
#